data_AF-A0A928DVU5-F1
#
_entry.id   AF-A0A928DVU5-F1
#
_cell.length_a   1.000
_cell.length_b   1.000
_cell.length_c   1.000
_cell.angle_alpha   90.00
_cell.angle_beta   90.00
_cell.angle_gamma   90.00
#
_symmetry.space_group_name_H-M   'P 1'
#
loop_
_entity.id
_entity.type
_entity.pdbx_description
1 polymer ?
#
loop_
_entity_poly.entity_id
_entity_poly.type
_entity_poly.pdbx_seq_one_letter_code
_entity_poly.pdbx_strand_id
1 'polypeptide(L)'
;MMKCFIWRNWFVLCFLLCGMCLAEAVNERGVAIVPKAEDDGVQKYAFIVAVSDYDTGISNLQCTVKDARDFKEQLLKLGFEEQNIDLLTSEENFADLPLKKKILSRYDNLLKRVKEGDWVVVYLSGHGVKLQGKEGSWFCPSDTDVENMAETTVSIDEMLKKLSDSKAGFRWMIVDACRNIPEGSKGIFEGIKSPPAQVLETVADPPENIMLMQSCQPGQCSYEAVSVGNGIFTMSLLEAFSMEADKDQDGTVKFSEIFQYVSERTNELANHHVKKSQIPQVTGKMTDFDFLRDVNFPKAEELLSEALKKVEAEEFETALGLAEQACALCPRVRKFQSEKEKIALKIETSKPKVLKEVSWPADGLTLQEAYDKTAEDGTLTILRGVHDVPETLVIRKNITITGQSTNRDYTVLKGGKQNVLRLETGFAEIKNLTIKNEGDSQDSGTSAVRIHAPLCAFENCLFTSEKCVGFLVDRKDSSPIVTRCAAKNCGTVGFLVCSGASGTFTDCESSGNALAGIEVRDSGTNPTVEKCRSTNNQEAGIFVYDGASGTFTDCEASGNAYSGIQVLDSGTNPTVEKCRFMDNQEAGIGVCDGASGTFTDCEASGNALSGIGVGDSGTNPTVEKCRFTNNQEAGIFVFQGASGTFTDCEASGNAYSGIDVRDSGTNPTVEKCRFMDSKKGSGIYIWQGASGTFRNNTLSGNAKNWYVEDGSSPVRVGNTPNG
;
A
#
# COMPACT_ATOMS: atom_id res chain seq x y z
N MET A 1 -30.13 39.76 -36.13
CA MET A 1 -30.05 38.29 -36.09
C MET A 1 -29.79 37.89 -34.65
N MET A 2 -30.86 37.47 -33.96
CA MET A 2 -30.84 36.99 -32.57
C MET A 2 -30.78 35.47 -32.62
N LYS A 3 -29.77 34.87 -31.98
CA LYS A 3 -29.74 33.53 -31.35
C LYS A 3 -28.29 33.17 -31.03
N CYS A 4 -27.82 33.56 -29.86
CA CYS A 4 -26.78 32.87 -29.10
C CYS A 4 -27.15 33.02 -27.63
N PHE A 5 -26.77 32.01 -26.83
CA PHE A 5 -26.91 31.92 -25.37
C PHE A 5 -28.27 31.54 -24.78
N ILE A 6 -28.53 30.23 -24.77
CA ILE A 6 -29.25 29.57 -23.66
C ILE A 6 -28.47 28.30 -23.31
N TRP A 7 -27.64 28.37 -22.26
CA TRP A 7 -27.07 27.20 -21.60
C TRP A 7 -28.01 26.71 -20.49
N ARG A 8 -28.04 25.39 -20.28
CA ARG A 8 -28.99 24.67 -19.43
C ARG A 8 -28.25 24.16 -18.19
N ASN A 9 -28.76 24.54 -17.02
CA ASN A 9 -28.26 24.22 -15.68
C ASN A 9 -28.43 22.75 -15.26
N TRP A 10 -27.42 22.26 -14.49
CA TRP A 10 -27.50 21.46 -13.23
C TRP A 10 -27.95 19.98 -13.33
N PHE A 11 -27.43 18.95 -12.63
CA PHE A 11 -26.55 18.81 -11.45
C PHE A 11 -26.04 17.34 -11.37
N VAL A 12 -24.82 17.11 -10.88
CA VAL A 12 -24.29 15.80 -10.43
C VAL A 12 -24.31 15.76 -8.91
N LEU A 13 -24.77 14.66 -8.31
CA LEU A 13 -24.45 14.33 -6.92
C LEU A 13 -24.26 12.81 -6.79
N CYS A 14 -23.03 12.39 -6.46
CA CYS A 14 -22.70 11.02 -6.09
C CYS A 14 -22.03 11.00 -4.70
N PHE A 15 -22.60 10.16 -3.84
CA PHE A 15 -22.00 9.25 -2.87
C PHE A 15 -20.68 9.61 -2.15
N LEU A 16 -20.79 9.69 -0.83
CA LEU A 16 -19.69 9.53 0.14
C LEU A 16 -19.55 8.06 0.55
N LEU A 17 -18.30 7.59 0.61
CA LEU A 17 -17.87 6.28 1.09
C LEU A 17 -17.26 6.37 2.51
N CYS A 18 -17.55 5.34 3.29
CA CYS A 18 -16.75 4.66 4.32
C CYS A 18 -16.06 5.41 5.48
N GLY A 19 -16.24 4.83 6.68
CA GLY A 19 -15.16 4.72 7.65
C GLY A 19 -15.57 4.85 9.12
N MET A 20 -16.11 3.80 9.73
CA MET A 20 -16.03 3.62 11.19
C MET A 20 -15.54 2.20 11.48
N CYS A 21 -14.33 2.15 12.04
CA CYS A 21 -13.79 1.01 12.77
C CYS A 21 -13.94 1.36 14.25
N LEU A 22 -14.54 0.47 15.06
CA LEU A 22 -13.95 -0.04 16.31
C LEU A 22 -14.95 -0.84 17.16
N ALA A 23 -14.45 -2.01 17.55
CA ALA A 23 -14.56 -2.65 18.85
C ALA A 23 -15.77 -3.54 19.19
N GLU A 24 -15.38 -4.59 19.93
CA GLU A 24 -16.14 -5.58 20.70
C GLU A 24 -16.55 -6.84 19.91
N ALA A 25 -16.21 -8.07 20.30
CA ALA A 25 -15.55 -8.61 21.49
C ALA A 25 -14.97 -10.01 21.10
N VAL A 26 -14.31 -10.87 21.90
CA VAL A 26 -14.56 -11.39 23.25
C VAL A 26 -13.34 -12.27 23.63
N ASN A 27 -12.91 -12.18 24.89
CA ASN A 27 -12.10 -13.12 25.70
C ASN A 27 -10.92 -13.88 25.08
N GLU A 28 -9.73 -13.51 25.57
CA GLU A 28 -8.75 -14.47 26.06
C GLU A 28 -9.42 -15.49 27.01
N ARG A 29 -9.28 -16.79 26.70
CA ARG A 29 -9.15 -17.88 27.68
C ARG A 29 -9.14 -19.25 27.00
N GLY A 30 -8.11 -20.02 27.33
CA GLY A 30 -8.24 -21.47 27.49
C GLY A 30 -7.68 -22.30 26.34
N VAL A 31 -6.37 -22.54 26.36
CA VAL A 31 -5.85 -23.82 25.83
C VAL A 31 -6.40 -24.91 26.75
N ALA A 32 -7.40 -25.64 26.29
CA ALA A 32 -7.80 -26.90 26.92
C ALA A 32 -6.88 -27.99 26.38
N ILE A 33 -5.87 -28.34 27.16
CA ILE A 33 -5.13 -29.59 26.97
C ILE A 33 -6.09 -30.70 27.36
N VAL A 34 -6.46 -31.55 26.40
CA VAL A 34 -7.26 -32.75 26.67
C VAL A 34 -6.31 -33.94 26.64
N PRO A 35 -5.90 -34.48 27.80
CA PRO A 35 -5.25 -35.78 27.82
C PRO A 35 -6.33 -36.87 27.83
N LYS A 36 -6.30 -37.75 26.83
CA LYS A 36 -6.87 -39.11 26.92
C LYS A 36 -6.08 -40.01 25.95
N ALA A 37 -5.66 -41.22 26.29
CA ALA A 37 -5.95 -42.06 27.45
C ALA A 37 -4.82 -43.11 27.61
N GLU A 38 -4.54 -43.49 28.85
CA GLU A 38 -4.11 -44.82 29.38
C GLU A 38 -3.17 -44.64 30.59
N ASP A 39 -3.77 -44.26 31.72
CA ASP A 39 -3.27 -44.65 33.05
C ASP A 39 -4.45 -44.56 34.01
N ASP A 40 -5.33 -45.57 33.97
CA ASP A 40 -6.53 -45.64 34.81
C ASP A 40 -6.12 -45.68 36.29
N GLY A 41 -5.98 -44.51 36.91
CA GLY A 41 -5.82 -44.35 38.36
C GLY A 41 -4.50 -43.74 38.86
N VAL A 42 -3.53 -43.44 38.00
CA VAL A 42 -2.24 -42.83 38.40
C VAL A 42 -2.41 -41.34 38.67
N GLN A 43 -2.06 -40.90 39.87
CA GLN A 43 -2.11 -39.51 40.31
C GLN A 43 -0.72 -38.86 40.21
N LYS A 44 -0.68 -37.57 39.86
CA LYS A 44 0.56 -36.79 39.76
C LYS A 44 0.64 -35.76 40.88
N TYR A 45 1.69 -35.84 41.68
CA TYR A 45 1.95 -34.97 42.83
C TYR A 45 3.19 -34.12 42.60
N ALA A 46 3.15 -32.86 43.04
CA ALA A 46 4.31 -31.97 42.98
C ALA A 46 4.58 -31.28 44.31
N PHE A 47 5.85 -31.25 44.72
CA PHE A 47 6.31 -30.49 45.89
C PHE A 47 7.31 -29.42 45.42
N ILE A 48 6.89 -28.17 45.44
CA ILE A 48 7.63 -27.03 44.88
C ILE A 48 8.00 -26.09 46.03
N VAL A 49 9.29 -25.83 46.20
CA VAL A 49 9.81 -24.88 47.19
C VAL A 49 10.70 -23.87 46.49
N ALA A 50 10.39 -22.58 46.63
CA ALA A 50 11.26 -21.51 46.19
C ALA A 50 11.53 -20.49 47.29
N VAL A 51 12.80 -20.20 47.51
CA VAL A 51 13.24 -19.24 48.53
C VAL A 51 13.92 -18.07 47.82
N SER A 52 13.38 -16.86 47.99
CA SER A 52 13.98 -15.61 47.49
C SER A 52 14.39 -14.66 48.60
N ASP A 53 13.70 -14.72 49.75
CA ASP A 53 13.91 -13.80 50.88
C ASP A 53 14.46 -14.56 52.10
N TYR A 54 15.55 -14.03 52.66
CA TYR A 54 16.30 -14.59 53.77
C TYR A 54 16.52 -13.57 54.88
N ASP A 55 16.17 -13.93 56.12
CA ASP A 55 16.19 -13.01 57.25
C ASP A 55 17.60 -12.71 57.81
N THR A 56 18.60 -13.57 57.56
CA THR A 56 19.89 -13.54 58.27
C THR A 56 21.08 -13.82 57.36
N GLY A 57 21.81 -12.77 56.95
CA GLY A 57 23.18 -12.88 56.41
C GLY A 57 23.35 -13.62 55.08
N ILE A 58 22.25 -14.01 54.44
CA ILE A 58 22.19 -14.67 53.12
C ILE A 58 21.61 -13.67 52.13
N SER A 59 22.15 -13.63 50.90
CA SER A 59 21.65 -12.74 49.85
C SER A 59 20.26 -13.14 49.35
N ASN A 60 19.43 -12.16 49.03
CA ASN A 60 18.13 -12.42 48.39
C ASN A 60 18.29 -12.72 46.90
N LEU A 61 17.39 -13.57 46.38
CA LEU A 61 17.33 -13.98 44.97
C LEU A 61 16.15 -13.31 44.26
N GLN A 62 16.25 -13.09 42.96
CA GLN A 62 15.28 -12.26 42.21
C GLN A 62 14.28 -13.06 41.37
N CYS A 63 14.62 -14.29 40.97
CA CYS A 63 13.82 -15.07 40.01
C CYS A 63 13.16 -16.31 40.64
N THR A 64 13.66 -16.82 41.78
CA THR A 64 13.22 -18.13 42.34
C THR A 64 11.71 -18.27 42.55
N VAL A 65 11.03 -17.23 43.01
CA VAL A 65 9.57 -17.25 43.20
C VAL A 65 8.84 -17.36 41.87
N LYS A 66 9.27 -16.58 40.86
CA LYS A 66 8.72 -16.65 39.52
C LYS A 66 9.00 -18.01 38.88
N ASP A 67 10.21 -18.54 39.07
CA ASP A 67 10.60 -19.90 38.63
C ASP A 67 9.62 -20.96 39.14
N ALA A 68 9.26 -20.92 40.42
CA ALA A 68 8.31 -21.88 41.00
C ALA A 68 6.87 -21.70 40.49
N ARG A 69 6.42 -20.46 40.26
CA ARG A 69 5.09 -20.20 39.69
C ARG A 69 4.98 -20.70 38.25
N ASP A 70 5.93 -20.33 37.41
CA ASP A 70 5.94 -20.74 36.01
C ASP A 70 6.06 -22.27 35.89
N PHE A 71 6.87 -22.90 36.75
CA PHE A 71 6.97 -24.35 36.82
C PHE A 71 5.66 -25.00 37.27
N LYS A 72 4.97 -24.45 38.29
CA LYS A 72 3.62 -24.90 38.68
C LYS A 72 2.65 -24.81 37.50
N GLU A 73 2.64 -23.70 36.77
CA GLU A 73 1.76 -23.53 35.60
C GLU A 73 2.03 -24.56 34.51
N GLN A 74 3.29 -24.91 34.27
CA GLN A 74 3.62 -25.98 33.34
C GLN A 74 3.13 -27.34 33.84
N LEU A 75 3.32 -27.67 35.12
CA LEU A 75 2.81 -28.93 35.66
C LEU A 75 1.28 -29.06 35.55
N LEU A 76 0.55 -27.97 35.77
CA LEU A 76 -0.91 -27.94 35.56
C LEU A 76 -1.27 -28.27 34.10
N LYS A 77 -0.52 -27.72 33.12
CA LYS A 77 -0.68 -28.04 31.69
C LYS A 77 -0.38 -29.52 31.40
N LEU A 78 0.55 -30.13 32.13
CA LEU A 78 0.92 -31.55 32.02
C LEU A 78 -0.03 -32.51 32.77
N GLY A 79 -1.17 -32.00 33.26
CA GLY A 79 -2.23 -32.79 33.89
C GLY A 79 -1.99 -33.08 35.37
N PHE A 80 -1.15 -32.32 36.06
CA PHE A 80 -1.13 -32.33 37.53
C PHE A 80 -2.37 -31.59 38.03
N GLU A 81 -3.10 -32.21 38.95
CA GLU A 81 -4.25 -31.54 39.58
C GLU A 81 -3.77 -30.53 40.63
N GLU A 82 -4.40 -29.37 40.70
CA GLU A 82 -3.95 -28.29 41.62
C GLU A 82 -3.91 -28.74 43.09
N GLN A 83 -4.86 -29.57 43.55
CA GLN A 83 -4.88 -30.14 44.91
C GLN A 83 -3.70 -31.08 45.23
N ASN A 84 -2.95 -31.52 44.22
CA ASN A 84 -1.80 -32.41 44.35
C ASN A 84 -0.47 -31.65 44.24
N ILE A 85 -0.51 -30.32 44.06
CA ILE A 85 0.67 -29.45 44.03
C ILE A 85 0.79 -28.68 45.36
N ASP A 86 1.79 -29.02 46.16
CA ASP A 86 2.19 -28.24 47.34
C ASP A 86 3.26 -27.22 46.92
N LEU A 87 2.95 -25.92 47.05
CA LEU A 87 3.85 -24.80 46.72
C LEU A 87 4.19 -23.99 47.98
N LEU A 88 5.48 -23.83 48.28
CA LEU A 88 6.00 -22.96 49.34
C LEU A 88 6.93 -21.92 48.73
N THR A 89 6.60 -20.63 48.87
CA THR A 89 7.40 -19.52 48.31
C THR A 89 7.60 -18.39 49.32
N SER A 90 8.68 -17.61 49.19
CA SER A 90 8.93 -16.41 50.02
C SER A 90 7.98 -15.23 49.72
N GLU A 91 6.74 -15.49 49.31
CA GLU A 91 5.73 -14.46 49.03
C GLU A 91 5.00 -14.01 50.31
N GLU A 92 4.22 -12.93 50.22
CA GLU A 92 3.50 -12.31 51.35
C GLU A 92 2.51 -13.24 52.09
N ASN A 93 2.14 -14.40 51.51
CA ASN A 93 1.31 -15.37 52.22
C ASN A 93 2.13 -16.10 53.31
N PHE A 94 2.09 -15.55 54.53
CA PHE A 94 2.74 -16.11 55.71
C PHE A 94 2.44 -17.60 55.97
N ALA A 95 1.32 -18.14 55.48
CA ALA A 95 0.97 -19.56 55.60
C ALA A 95 1.95 -20.47 54.85
N ASP A 96 2.45 -20.03 53.70
CA ASP A 96 3.24 -20.84 52.77
C ASP A 96 4.73 -20.46 52.74
N LEU A 97 5.18 -19.63 53.69
CA LEU A 97 6.60 -19.30 53.85
C LEU A 97 7.45 -20.58 53.99
N PRO A 98 8.59 -20.68 53.28
CA PRO A 98 9.39 -21.89 53.17
C PRO A 98 10.33 -22.03 54.38
N LEU A 99 9.75 -22.25 55.56
CA LEU A 99 10.46 -22.51 56.81
C LEU A 99 10.85 -23.99 56.91
N LYS A 100 12.00 -24.32 57.52
CA LYS A 100 12.51 -25.71 57.64
C LYS A 100 11.42 -26.69 58.11
N LYS A 101 10.74 -26.34 59.20
CA LYS A 101 9.67 -27.18 59.79
C LYS A 101 8.48 -27.36 58.85
N LYS A 102 8.10 -26.32 58.09
CA LYS A 102 6.99 -26.38 57.13
C LYS A 102 7.37 -27.20 55.91
N ILE A 103 8.56 -27.00 55.35
CA ILE A 103 9.08 -27.78 54.23
C ILE A 103 9.03 -29.28 54.56
N LEU A 104 9.63 -29.69 55.68
CA LEU A 104 9.68 -31.10 56.07
C LEU A 104 8.29 -31.70 56.34
N SER A 105 7.41 -30.96 57.03
CA SER A 105 6.08 -31.47 57.36
C SER A 105 5.12 -31.54 56.17
N ARG A 106 5.15 -30.55 55.25
CA ARG A 106 4.37 -30.58 54.01
C ARG A 106 4.87 -31.67 53.08
N TYR A 107 6.18 -31.83 52.95
CA TYR A 107 6.78 -32.91 52.19
C TYR A 107 6.34 -34.29 52.69
N ASP A 108 6.42 -34.54 54.00
CA ASP A 108 5.97 -35.79 54.61
C ASP A 108 4.46 -36.02 54.41
N ASN A 109 3.64 -34.98 54.46
CA ASN A 109 2.19 -35.08 54.26
C ASN A 109 1.83 -35.36 52.79
N LEU A 110 2.56 -34.78 51.84
CA LEU A 110 2.40 -35.08 50.42
C LEU A 110 2.74 -36.54 50.15
N LEU A 111 3.91 -37.02 50.60
CA LEU A 111 4.35 -38.40 50.39
C LEU A 111 3.41 -39.45 51.01
N LYS A 112 2.70 -39.13 52.10
CA LYS A 112 1.67 -40.02 52.69
C LYS A 112 0.44 -40.23 51.80
N ARG A 113 0.14 -39.29 50.90
CA ARG A 113 -0.99 -39.39 49.96
C ARG A 113 -0.68 -40.25 48.74
N VAL A 114 0.60 -40.39 48.41
CA VAL A 114 1.11 -41.09 47.23
C VAL A 114 0.85 -42.60 47.34
N LYS A 115 0.26 -43.17 46.29
CA LYS A 115 0.00 -44.61 46.15
C LYS A 115 0.99 -45.24 45.17
N GLU A 116 0.90 -46.56 45.05
CA GLU A 116 1.73 -47.33 44.13
C GLU A 116 1.44 -46.95 42.68
N GLY A 117 2.49 -46.63 41.91
CA GLY A 117 2.38 -46.20 40.51
C GLY A 117 2.31 -44.67 40.30
N ASP A 118 1.97 -43.89 41.33
CA ASP A 118 1.83 -42.43 41.26
C ASP A 118 3.14 -41.70 40.91
N TRP A 119 3.02 -40.49 40.39
CA TRP A 119 4.16 -39.64 40.06
C TRP A 119 4.42 -38.62 41.14
N VAL A 120 5.69 -38.41 41.48
CA VAL A 120 6.12 -37.36 42.40
C VAL A 120 7.23 -36.54 41.78
N VAL A 121 6.97 -35.25 41.58
CA VAL A 121 7.96 -34.25 41.14
C VAL A 121 8.30 -33.33 42.31
N VAL A 122 9.58 -33.18 42.61
CA VAL A 122 10.07 -32.26 43.65
C VAL A 122 10.90 -31.18 42.97
N TYR A 123 10.60 -29.91 43.20
CA TYR A 123 11.34 -28.79 42.65
C TYR A 123 11.79 -27.85 43.77
N LEU A 124 13.12 -27.70 43.94
CA LEU A 124 13.72 -26.84 44.94
C LEU A 124 14.51 -25.73 44.24
N SER A 125 14.14 -24.47 44.42
CA SER A 125 14.87 -23.30 43.87
C SER A 125 15.27 -22.33 44.97
N GLY A 126 16.57 -22.04 45.10
CA GLY A 126 17.08 -21.22 46.21
C GLY A 126 18.57 -21.41 46.44
N HIS A 127 19.03 -21.02 47.63
CA HIS A 127 20.41 -21.27 48.04
C HIS A 127 20.65 -22.71 48.53
N GLY A 128 21.83 -23.24 48.19
CA GLY A 128 22.34 -24.51 48.67
C GLY A 128 23.73 -24.37 49.29
N VAL A 129 24.05 -25.25 50.25
CA VAL A 129 25.34 -25.26 50.96
C VAL A 129 25.87 -26.67 51.17
N LYS A 130 27.18 -26.75 51.45
CA LYS A 130 27.83 -27.93 52.03
C LYS A 130 28.32 -27.59 53.44
N LEU A 131 27.78 -28.26 54.44
CA LEU A 131 28.17 -28.13 55.84
C LEU A 131 29.50 -28.86 56.10
N GLN A 132 30.39 -28.20 56.85
CA GLN A 132 31.68 -28.78 57.22
C GLN A 132 31.50 -30.01 58.11
N GLY A 133 32.20 -31.11 57.80
CA GLY A 133 32.19 -32.34 58.59
C GLY A 133 30.91 -33.19 58.45
N LYS A 134 29.99 -32.82 57.55
CA LYS A 134 28.85 -33.66 57.17
C LYS A 134 28.95 -34.03 55.68
N GLU A 135 28.45 -35.20 55.33
CA GLU A 135 28.30 -35.62 53.93
C GLU A 135 26.96 -35.11 53.36
N GLY A 136 26.90 -34.89 52.05
CA GLY A 136 25.68 -34.48 51.35
C GLY A 136 25.57 -33.00 50.98
N SER A 137 24.39 -32.62 50.50
CA SER A 137 24.00 -31.24 50.17
C SER A 137 22.82 -30.77 51.00
N TRP A 138 22.81 -29.50 51.38
CA TRP A 138 21.72 -28.90 52.14
C TRP A 138 21.08 -27.74 51.38
N PHE A 139 19.76 -27.71 51.39
CA PHE A 139 18.95 -26.59 50.90
C PHE A 139 18.73 -25.60 52.04
N CYS A 140 18.65 -24.30 51.72
CA CYS A 140 18.50 -23.22 52.69
C CYS A 140 17.05 -22.68 52.67
N PRO A 141 16.22 -23.03 53.66
CA PRO A 141 14.94 -22.38 53.97
C PRO A 141 15.05 -20.88 54.25
N SER A 142 13.92 -20.16 54.27
CA SER A 142 13.91 -18.73 54.65
C SER A 142 14.42 -18.47 56.08
N ASP A 143 14.24 -19.42 57.01
CA ASP A 143 14.71 -19.36 58.40
C ASP A 143 16.14 -19.92 58.60
N THR A 144 16.97 -19.91 57.54
CA THR A 144 18.35 -20.37 57.63
C THR A 144 19.22 -19.37 58.38
N ASP A 145 19.58 -19.72 59.62
CA ASP A 145 20.57 -19.00 60.42
C ASP A 145 22.00 -19.40 60.01
N VAL A 146 22.80 -18.43 59.58
CA VAL A 146 24.21 -18.62 59.18
C VAL A 146 25.11 -19.06 60.33
N GLU A 147 24.75 -18.76 61.58
CA GLU A 147 25.48 -19.20 62.77
C GLU A 147 25.09 -20.62 63.20
N ASN A 148 23.92 -21.11 62.76
CA ASN A 148 23.38 -22.43 63.11
C ASN A 148 22.90 -23.24 61.89
N MET A 149 23.66 -23.19 60.77
CA MET A 149 23.26 -23.81 59.51
C MET A 149 22.97 -25.32 59.63
N ALA A 150 23.65 -26.02 60.54
CA ALA A 150 23.44 -27.45 60.76
C ALA A 150 22.04 -27.81 61.28
N GLU A 151 21.39 -26.90 62.02
CA GLU A 151 20.07 -27.10 62.59
C GLU A 151 18.96 -26.38 61.80
N THR A 152 19.29 -25.39 60.97
CA THR A 152 18.32 -24.57 60.23
C THR A 152 18.21 -24.89 58.73
N THR A 153 19.14 -25.65 58.15
CA THR A 153 19.05 -26.12 56.75
C THR A 153 18.32 -27.47 56.61
N VAL A 154 17.88 -27.79 55.38
CA VAL A 154 17.22 -29.06 55.04
C VAL A 154 18.16 -29.96 54.25
N SER A 155 18.36 -31.20 54.69
CA SER A 155 19.19 -32.18 53.98
C SER A 155 18.49 -32.69 52.72
N ILE A 156 19.11 -32.47 51.55
CA ILE A 156 18.58 -32.96 50.27
C ILE A 156 18.66 -34.49 50.23
N ASP A 157 19.70 -35.08 50.81
CA ASP A 157 19.89 -36.53 50.85
C ASP A 157 18.82 -37.21 51.71
N GLU A 158 18.39 -36.58 52.82
CA GLU A 158 17.27 -37.07 53.63
C GLU A 158 15.95 -36.98 52.86
N MET A 159 15.72 -35.90 52.10
CA MET A 159 14.55 -35.78 51.24
C MET A 159 14.56 -36.82 50.13
N LEU A 160 15.71 -37.05 49.46
CA LEU A 160 15.88 -38.09 48.44
C LEU A 160 15.61 -39.47 49.01
N LYS A 161 16.11 -39.77 50.21
CA LYS A 161 15.82 -41.03 50.90
C LYS A 161 14.32 -41.22 51.15
N LYS A 162 13.64 -40.19 51.67
CA LYS A 162 12.18 -40.22 51.86
C LYS A 162 11.41 -40.39 50.54
N LEU A 163 11.87 -39.75 49.47
CA LEU A 163 11.30 -39.94 48.13
C LEU A 163 11.46 -41.38 47.66
N SER A 164 12.64 -41.95 47.89
CA SER A 164 12.98 -43.33 47.53
C SER A 164 12.08 -44.32 48.25
N ASP A 165 11.90 -44.10 49.56
CA ASP A 165 11.07 -44.93 50.44
C ASP A 165 9.55 -44.76 50.16
N SER A 166 9.17 -43.80 49.32
CA SER A 166 7.77 -43.58 48.93
C SER A 166 7.26 -44.64 47.95
N LYS A 167 5.94 -44.75 47.82
CA LYS A 167 5.29 -45.72 46.93
C LYS A 167 5.24 -45.30 45.46
N ALA A 168 5.74 -44.11 45.11
CA ALA A 168 5.64 -43.56 43.76
C ALA A 168 6.16 -44.55 42.68
N GLY A 169 5.50 -44.62 41.53
CA GLY A 169 6.06 -45.28 40.35
C GLY A 169 7.19 -44.44 39.74
N PHE A 170 6.95 -43.13 39.63
CA PHE A 170 7.88 -42.16 39.04
C PHE A 170 8.31 -41.12 40.07
N ARG A 171 9.62 -40.87 40.17
CA ARG A 171 10.23 -39.94 41.14
C ARG A 171 11.23 -39.04 40.45
N TRP A 172 10.95 -37.75 40.39
CA TRP A 172 11.86 -36.76 39.83
C TRP A 172 12.11 -35.64 40.83
N MET A 173 13.36 -35.46 41.24
CA MET A 173 13.78 -34.32 42.03
C MET A 173 14.64 -33.39 41.19
N ILE A 174 14.28 -32.12 41.17
CA ILE A 174 14.95 -31.04 40.47
C ILE A 174 15.46 -30.07 41.53
N VAL A 175 16.76 -29.84 41.54
CA VAL A 175 17.42 -28.95 42.49
C VAL A 175 18.08 -27.82 41.70
N ASP A 176 17.44 -26.66 41.72
CA ASP A 176 17.99 -25.42 41.21
C ASP A 176 18.61 -24.57 42.33
N ALA A 177 19.75 -25.04 42.84
CA ALA A 177 20.52 -24.39 43.90
C ALA A 177 22.02 -24.60 43.70
N CYS A 178 22.86 -23.61 44.05
CA CYS A 178 24.32 -23.75 43.93
C CYS A 178 24.94 -24.61 45.03
N ARG A 179 26.13 -25.12 44.72
CA ARG A 179 27.04 -25.80 45.66
C ARG A 179 28.40 -25.11 45.83
N ASN A 180 28.74 -24.19 44.93
CA ASN A 180 30.03 -23.46 44.87
C ASN A 180 29.78 -21.95 44.82
N ILE A 181 30.80 -21.15 45.19
CA ILE A 181 30.66 -19.71 45.43
C ILE A 181 31.58 -18.88 44.52
N PRO A 182 31.02 -18.33 43.43
CA PRO A 182 31.48 -17.10 42.79
C PRO A 182 30.38 -16.01 42.81
N GLU A 183 30.82 -14.77 42.61
CA GLU A 183 29.97 -13.57 42.49
C GLU A 183 28.86 -13.75 41.43
N GLY A 184 27.62 -13.38 41.79
CA GLY A 184 26.42 -13.47 40.95
C GLY A 184 25.75 -14.85 40.85
N SER A 185 26.13 -15.83 41.69
CA SER A 185 25.53 -17.18 41.73
C SER A 185 24.52 -17.36 42.87
N LYS A 186 23.68 -18.41 42.81
CA LYS A 186 22.80 -18.84 43.93
C LYS A 186 23.58 -19.48 45.11
N GLY A 187 24.81 -19.05 45.46
CA GLY A 187 25.63 -19.52 46.60
C GLY A 187 25.70 -18.51 47.77
N ILE A 188 26.14 -18.92 48.98
CA ILE A 188 25.87 -18.17 50.24
C ILE A 188 26.89 -17.08 50.71
N PHE A 189 28.07 -16.83 50.11
CA PHE A 189 29.02 -15.86 50.72
C PHE A 189 29.51 -14.68 49.85
N GLU A 190 29.14 -13.45 50.28
CA GLU A 190 30.02 -12.28 50.33
C GLU A 190 30.54 -12.11 51.79
N GLY A 191 31.87 -12.10 52.02
CA GLY A 191 32.44 -11.45 53.22
C GLY A 191 32.91 -12.27 54.44
N ILE A 192 32.82 -13.61 54.50
CA ILE A 192 33.49 -14.41 55.55
C ILE A 192 34.64 -15.24 54.94
N LYS A 193 35.84 -15.15 55.54
CA LYS A 193 37.09 -15.77 55.06
C LYS A 193 36.92 -17.28 54.79
N SER A 194 37.02 -17.68 53.53
CA SER A 194 37.01 -19.10 53.12
C SER A 194 38.24 -19.85 53.65
N PRO A 195 38.13 -21.10 54.12
CA PRO A 195 39.23 -22.05 54.03
C PRO A 195 39.43 -22.48 52.57
N PRO A 196 40.64 -22.94 52.19
CA PRO A 196 41.02 -23.15 50.80
C PRO A 196 40.25 -24.30 50.15
N ALA A 197 39.99 -24.11 48.85
CA ALA A 197 39.32 -25.03 47.95
C ALA A 197 39.75 -26.49 48.15
N GLN A 198 38.81 -27.31 48.64
CA GLN A 198 38.79 -28.74 48.34
C GLN A 198 37.64 -28.96 47.36
N VAL A 199 38.00 -29.31 46.12
CA VAL A 199 37.09 -29.93 45.17
C VAL A 199 36.55 -31.17 45.85
N LEU A 200 35.27 -31.17 46.20
CA LEU A 200 34.65 -32.27 46.93
C LEU A 200 33.75 -33.08 46.00
N GLU A 201 33.90 -34.39 46.14
CA GLU A 201 33.37 -35.47 45.31
C GLU A 201 31.85 -35.46 45.14
N THR A 202 31.45 -36.13 44.06
CA THR A 202 30.09 -36.45 43.61
C THR A 202 29.14 -36.80 44.75
N VAL A 203 27.90 -36.32 44.65
CA VAL A 203 26.77 -36.88 45.40
C VAL A 203 26.78 -38.39 45.20
N ALA A 204 26.58 -39.15 46.27
CA ALA A 204 26.35 -40.59 46.13
C ALA A 204 25.23 -40.83 45.10
N ASP A 205 25.38 -41.83 44.23
CA ASP A 205 24.32 -42.20 43.29
C ASP A 205 22.99 -42.29 44.06
N PRO A 206 21.91 -41.64 43.57
CA PRO A 206 20.63 -41.74 44.24
C PRO A 206 20.20 -43.21 44.31
N PRO A 207 19.44 -43.62 45.35
CA PRO A 207 18.84 -44.94 45.41
C PRO A 207 18.07 -45.29 44.13
N GLU A 208 17.92 -46.58 43.82
CA GLU A 208 17.25 -47.05 42.59
C GLU A 208 15.87 -46.37 42.38
N ASN A 209 15.56 -45.97 41.14
CA ASN A 209 14.29 -45.38 40.70
C ASN A 209 13.99 -43.93 41.12
N ILE A 210 15.01 -43.11 41.38
CA ILE A 210 14.91 -41.64 41.43
C ILE A 210 15.74 -41.00 40.34
N MET A 211 15.16 -40.00 39.69
CA MET A 211 15.88 -39.08 38.84
C MET A 211 16.20 -37.81 39.60
N LEU A 212 17.49 -37.49 39.76
CA LEU A 212 17.93 -36.23 40.35
C LEU A 212 18.51 -35.36 39.24
N MET A 213 17.87 -34.24 38.94
CA MET A 213 18.36 -33.22 38.02
C MET A 213 18.85 -32.01 38.81
N GLN A 214 20.09 -31.60 38.55
CA GLN A 214 20.75 -30.51 39.26
C GLN A 214 21.12 -29.42 38.26
N SER A 215 20.92 -28.17 38.64
CA SER A 215 21.08 -27.05 37.70
C SER A 215 22.53 -26.78 37.28
N CYS A 216 23.53 -27.37 37.94
CA CYS A 216 24.93 -27.33 37.54
C CYS A 216 25.73 -28.56 38.04
N GLN A 217 26.71 -28.99 37.25
CA GLN A 217 27.68 -30.04 37.62
C GLN A 217 28.68 -29.57 38.71
N PRO A 218 29.41 -30.50 39.37
CA PRO A 218 30.45 -30.15 40.33
C PRO A 218 31.48 -29.18 39.73
N GLY A 219 31.88 -28.18 40.52
CA GLY A 219 32.79 -27.11 40.08
C GLY A 219 32.11 -25.93 39.36
N GLN A 220 30.81 -26.00 39.07
CA GLN A 220 30.03 -24.91 38.46
C GLN A 220 28.96 -24.38 39.42
N CYS A 221 28.22 -23.36 38.97
CA CYS A 221 27.20 -22.65 39.74
C CYS A 221 25.93 -22.42 38.91
N SER A 222 24.80 -22.31 39.60
CA SER A 222 23.53 -21.85 39.05
C SER A 222 23.39 -20.33 39.12
N TYR A 223 22.89 -19.73 38.05
CA TYR A 223 22.76 -18.28 37.91
C TYR A 223 21.31 -17.84 37.66
N GLU A 224 20.98 -16.63 38.12
CA GLU A 224 19.77 -15.91 37.73
C GLU A 224 20.10 -14.89 36.66
N ALA A 225 19.20 -14.74 35.67
CA ALA A 225 19.32 -13.71 34.66
C ALA A 225 17.97 -13.01 34.48
N VAL A 226 17.79 -11.87 35.15
CA VAL A 226 16.54 -11.08 35.06
C VAL A 226 16.17 -10.75 33.61
N SER A 227 17.17 -10.55 32.74
CA SER A 227 16.96 -10.31 31.30
C SER A 227 16.32 -11.48 30.55
N VAL A 228 16.47 -12.70 31.08
CA VAL A 228 15.84 -13.92 30.55
C VAL A 228 14.43 -14.10 31.14
N GLY A 229 14.16 -13.47 32.29
CA GLY A 229 12.85 -13.49 32.97
C GLY A 229 12.70 -14.59 34.02
N ASN A 230 13.66 -15.49 34.16
CA ASN A 230 13.71 -16.61 35.11
C ASN A 230 15.17 -16.97 35.46
N GLY A 231 15.38 -17.92 36.38
CA GLY A 231 16.65 -18.63 36.52
C GLY A 231 17.06 -19.28 35.19
N ILE A 232 18.36 -19.28 34.84
CA ILE A 232 18.82 -19.73 33.52
C ILE A 232 18.45 -21.20 33.26
N PHE A 233 18.62 -22.03 34.29
CA PHE A 233 18.22 -23.44 34.25
C PHE A 233 16.70 -23.60 34.16
N THR A 234 15.95 -22.86 34.98
CA THR A 234 14.48 -22.93 34.96
C THR A 234 13.91 -22.52 33.61
N MET A 235 14.39 -21.45 32.99
CA MET A 235 13.94 -21.05 31.65
C MET A 235 14.14 -22.18 30.64
N SER A 236 15.33 -22.78 30.64
CA SER A 236 15.64 -23.91 29.75
C SER A 236 14.70 -25.10 30.00
N LEU A 237 14.35 -25.36 31.25
CA LEU A 237 13.42 -26.41 31.65
C LEU A 237 11.97 -26.11 31.20
N LEU A 238 11.51 -24.86 31.32
CA LEU A 238 10.19 -24.43 30.87
C LEU A 238 10.07 -24.47 29.33
N GLU A 239 11.12 -24.06 28.62
CA GLU A 239 11.22 -24.18 27.15
C GLU A 239 11.12 -25.65 26.72
N ALA A 240 11.83 -26.55 27.41
CA ALA A 240 11.82 -27.98 27.09
C ALA A 240 10.41 -28.60 27.17
N PHE A 241 9.56 -28.15 28.09
CA PHE A 241 8.17 -28.61 28.19
C PHE A 241 7.23 -28.04 27.12
N SER A 242 7.69 -27.09 26.30
CA SER A 242 6.90 -26.41 25.27
C SER A 242 7.11 -26.98 23.86
N MET A 243 7.44 -28.28 23.74
CA MET A 243 7.83 -29.00 22.50
C MET A 243 9.17 -28.61 21.88
N GLU A 244 9.92 -27.67 22.47
CA GLU A 244 11.26 -27.31 21.97
C GLU A 244 12.29 -28.43 22.11
N ALA A 245 12.01 -29.38 23.01
CA ALA A 245 12.86 -30.55 23.22
C ALA A 245 12.62 -31.69 22.21
N ASP A 246 11.55 -31.68 21.40
CA ASP A 246 11.26 -32.73 20.39
C ASP A 246 12.30 -32.66 19.25
N LYS A 247 13.42 -33.37 19.40
CA LYS A 247 14.58 -33.25 18.53
C LYS A 247 14.45 -34.16 17.32
N ASP A 248 13.86 -35.34 17.51
CA ASP A 248 13.57 -36.29 16.43
C ASP A 248 12.29 -35.96 15.65
N GLN A 249 11.49 -34.99 16.14
CA GLN A 249 10.29 -34.44 15.52
C GLN A 249 9.19 -35.50 15.36
N ASP A 250 9.16 -36.49 16.25
CA ASP A 250 8.18 -37.57 16.23
C ASP A 250 6.84 -37.19 16.89
N GLY A 251 6.74 -35.97 17.45
CA GLY A 251 5.54 -35.48 18.13
C GLY A 251 5.44 -35.92 19.59
N THR A 252 6.46 -36.60 20.11
CA THR A 252 6.62 -37.05 21.49
C THR A 252 7.89 -36.42 22.05
N VAL A 253 7.88 -35.94 23.30
CA VAL A 253 9.12 -35.50 23.96
C VAL A 253 9.51 -36.54 24.98
N LYS A 254 10.64 -37.22 24.74
CA LYS A 254 11.24 -38.19 25.66
C LYS A 254 12.01 -37.48 26.77
N PHE A 255 12.19 -38.14 27.90
CA PHE A 255 12.94 -37.54 29.00
C PHE A 255 14.42 -37.26 28.61
N SER A 256 15.05 -38.16 27.86
CA SER A 256 16.40 -37.96 27.33
C SER A 256 16.53 -36.69 26.49
N GLU A 257 15.48 -36.35 25.72
CA GLU A 257 15.42 -35.14 24.92
C GLU A 257 15.25 -33.88 25.76
N ILE A 258 14.41 -33.92 26.80
CA ILE A 258 14.31 -32.84 27.79
C ILE A 258 15.67 -32.58 28.41
N PHE A 259 16.38 -33.62 28.85
CA PHE A 259 17.69 -33.44 29.47
C PHE A 259 18.72 -32.88 28.48
N GLN A 260 18.73 -33.39 27.24
CA GLN A 260 19.63 -32.88 26.21
C GLN A 260 19.37 -31.41 25.92
N TYR A 261 18.12 -31.03 25.68
CA TYR A 261 17.73 -29.65 25.42
C TYR A 261 18.10 -28.74 26.60
N VAL A 262 17.69 -29.11 27.82
CA VAL A 262 17.97 -28.34 29.03
C VAL A 262 19.48 -28.16 29.23
N SER A 263 20.27 -29.19 28.96
CA SER A 263 21.73 -29.12 29.12
C SER A 263 22.40 -28.19 28.12
N GLU A 264 22.04 -28.31 26.83
CA GLU A 264 22.56 -27.47 25.75
C GLU A 264 22.15 -26.01 25.95
N ARG A 265 20.85 -25.79 26.21
CA ARG A 265 20.23 -24.47 26.36
C ARG A 265 20.67 -23.73 27.61
N THR A 266 20.80 -24.41 28.76
CA THR A 266 21.28 -23.79 30.01
C THR A 266 22.70 -23.27 29.82
N ASN A 267 23.58 -24.05 29.18
CA ASN A 267 24.96 -23.63 28.94
C ASN A 267 25.04 -22.51 27.90
N GLU A 268 24.19 -22.52 26.86
CA GLU A 268 24.08 -21.43 25.90
C GLU A 268 23.69 -20.11 26.58
N LEU A 269 22.58 -20.11 27.33
CA LEU A 269 22.07 -18.94 28.03
C LEU A 269 23.06 -18.43 29.09
N ALA A 270 23.73 -19.33 29.83
CA ALA A 270 24.74 -18.94 30.79
C ALA A 270 25.96 -18.28 30.13
N ASN A 271 26.46 -18.85 29.03
CA ASN A 271 27.55 -18.23 28.26
C ASN A 271 27.13 -16.88 27.66
N HIS A 272 25.88 -16.75 27.22
CA HIS A 272 25.38 -15.51 26.64
C HIS A 272 25.22 -14.40 27.70
N HIS A 273 24.49 -14.67 28.78
CA HIS A 273 24.04 -13.65 29.74
C HIS A 273 24.97 -13.42 30.93
N VAL A 274 25.67 -14.46 31.41
CA VAL A 274 26.56 -14.34 32.59
C VAL A 274 28.02 -14.66 32.29
N LYS A 275 28.36 -14.99 31.02
CA LYS A 275 29.73 -15.25 30.53
C LYS A 275 30.45 -16.36 31.31
N LYS A 276 29.69 -17.32 31.84
CA LYS A 276 30.19 -18.49 32.60
C LYS A 276 29.48 -19.75 32.09
N SER A 277 30.09 -20.91 32.29
CA SER A 277 29.46 -22.19 31.97
C SER A 277 28.55 -22.66 33.11
N GLN A 278 27.37 -23.14 32.74
CA GLN A 278 26.42 -23.82 33.61
C GLN A 278 25.88 -25.04 32.85
N ILE A 279 26.32 -26.23 33.24
CA ILE A 279 25.95 -27.51 32.63
C ILE A 279 25.19 -28.30 33.68
N PRO A 280 23.86 -28.50 33.52
CA PRO A 280 23.05 -29.35 34.36
C PRO A 280 23.58 -30.78 34.44
N GLN A 281 23.35 -31.45 35.58
CA GLN A 281 23.70 -32.84 35.78
C GLN A 281 22.46 -33.65 36.12
N VAL A 282 22.33 -34.85 35.53
CA VAL A 282 21.33 -35.84 35.94
C VAL A 282 22.02 -37.08 36.49
N THR A 283 21.53 -37.59 37.61
CA THR A 283 21.96 -38.85 38.24
C THR A 283 20.77 -39.75 38.51
N GLY A 284 20.94 -41.07 38.36
CA GLY A 284 19.90 -42.09 38.48
C GLY A 284 19.88 -43.02 37.26
N LYS A 285 19.44 -44.28 37.45
CA LYS A 285 19.22 -45.24 36.37
C LYS A 285 17.72 -45.34 36.08
N MET A 286 17.30 -45.07 34.84
CA MET A 286 15.95 -45.39 34.35
C MET A 286 16.00 -45.71 32.86
N THR A 287 15.06 -46.55 32.40
CA THR A 287 14.75 -46.72 30.97
C THR A 287 13.97 -45.51 30.47
N ASP A 288 14.38 -44.94 29.34
CA ASP A 288 13.75 -43.77 28.71
C ASP A 288 12.23 -44.00 28.54
N PHE A 289 11.41 -43.05 29.00
CA PHE A 289 9.94 -43.12 28.92
C PHE A 289 9.41 -41.82 28.30
N ASP A 290 8.29 -41.91 27.60
CA ASP A 290 7.66 -40.78 26.92
C ASP A 290 7.09 -39.81 27.96
N PHE A 291 7.74 -38.66 28.14
CA PHE A 291 7.35 -37.67 29.15
C PHE A 291 6.16 -36.83 28.66
N LEU A 292 6.09 -36.56 27.34
CA LEU A 292 4.94 -35.96 26.65
C LEU A 292 4.53 -36.84 25.47
N ARG A 293 3.31 -37.40 25.47
CA ARG A 293 2.70 -38.12 24.33
C ARG A 293 1.59 -37.27 23.68
N ASP A 294 1.50 -37.32 22.34
CA ASP A 294 0.38 -36.85 21.51
C ASP A 294 -0.09 -35.40 21.77
N VAL A 295 0.76 -34.39 21.52
CA VAL A 295 0.28 -33.00 21.42
C VAL A 295 -0.43 -32.81 20.06
N ASN A 296 -1.69 -33.24 19.99
CA ASN A 296 -2.53 -33.06 18.81
C ASN A 296 -2.89 -31.56 18.62
N PHE A 297 -2.86 -31.05 17.37
CA PHE A 297 -3.30 -29.70 17.01
C PHE A 297 -4.55 -29.75 16.10
N PRO A 298 -5.73 -30.18 16.60
CA PRO A 298 -6.88 -30.51 15.76
C PRO A 298 -7.30 -29.38 14.83
N LYS A 299 -7.20 -28.13 15.30
CA LYS A 299 -7.59 -26.96 14.53
C LYS A 299 -6.62 -26.64 13.39
N ALA A 300 -5.31 -26.77 13.62
CA ALA A 300 -4.32 -26.53 12.58
C ALA A 300 -4.36 -27.64 11.50
N GLU A 301 -4.63 -28.88 11.91
CA GLU A 301 -4.84 -29.99 10.96
C GLU A 301 -6.12 -29.84 10.14
N GLU A 302 -7.22 -29.40 10.76
CA GLU A 302 -8.47 -29.11 10.05
C GLU A 302 -8.27 -28.01 8.99
N LEU A 303 -7.62 -26.90 9.37
CA LEU A 303 -7.30 -25.79 8.47
C LEU A 303 -6.40 -26.22 7.33
N LEU A 304 -5.37 -27.03 7.61
CA LEU A 304 -4.49 -27.54 6.58
C LEU A 304 -5.23 -28.51 5.63
N SER A 305 -6.09 -29.38 6.16
CA SER A 305 -6.91 -30.29 5.35
C SER A 305 -7.85 -29.52 4.41
N GLU A 306 -8.48 -28.46 4.91
CA GLU A 306 -9.33 -27.61 4.08
C GLU A 306 -8.51 -26.81 3.06
N ALA A 307 -7.33 -26.30 3.43
CA ALA A 307 -6.41 -25.66 2.49
C ALA A 307 -6.06 -26.59 1.32
N LEU A 308 -5.79 -27.87 1.59
CA LEU A 308 -5.47 -28.86 0.56
C LEU A 308 -6.67 -29.16 -0.35
N LYS A 309 -7.91 -29.23 0.17
CA LYS A 309 -9.10 -29.33 -0.68
C LYS A 309 -9.28 -28.09 -1.56
N LYS A 310 -8.99 -26.90 -1.04
CA LYS A 310 -9.04 -25.65 -1.81
C LYS A 310 -8.01 -25.62 -2.94
N VAL A 311 -6.84 -26.23 -2.73
CA VAL A 311 -5.87 -26.47 -3.81
C VAL A 311 -6.43 -27.40 -4.89
N GLU A 312 -7.15 -28.46 -4.53
CA GLU A 312 -7.78 -29.38 -5.50
C GLU A 312 -8.91 -28.69 -6.29
N ALA A 313 -9.60 -27.73 -5.68
CA ALA A 313 -10.64 -26.93 -6.30
C ALA A 313 -10.11 -25.69 -7.07
N GLU A 314 -8.78 -25.53 -7.20
CA GLU A 314 -8.13 -24.36 -7.83
C GLU A 314 -8.44 -23.00 -7.15
N GLU A 315 -8.86 -23.00 -5.88
CA GLU A 315 -9.12 -21.81 -5.05
C GLU A 315 -7.85 -21.37 -4.30
N PHE A 316 -6.83 -20.94 -5.04
CA PHE A 316 -5.46 -20.75 -4.53
C PHE A 316 -5.27 -19.72 -3.41
N GLU A 317 -5.87 -18.53 -3.52
CA GLU A 317 -5.75 -17.48 -2.49
C GLU A 317 -6.39 -17.92 -1.16
N THR A 318 -7.56 -18.56 -1.25
CA THR A 318 -8.25 -19.14 -0.10
C THR A 318 -7.41 -20.24 0.54
N ALA A 319 -6.80 -21.12 -0.27
CA ALA A 319 -5.92 -22.17 0.21
C ALA A 319 -4.70 -21.63 0.96
N LEU A 320 -4.05 -20.59 0.42
CA LEU A 320 -2.90 -19.95 1.06
C LEU A 320 -3.29 -19.32 2.40
N GLY A 321 -4.41 -18.59 2.45
CA GLY A 321 -4.89 -17.98 3.69
C GLY A 321 -5.22 -19.00 4.79
N LEU A 322 -5.78 -20.16 4.43
CA LEU A 322 -6.02 -21.26 5.38
C LEU A 322 -4.72 -21.91 5.87
N ALA A 323 -3.73 -22.10 4.99
CA ALA A 323 -2.42 -22.63 5.35
C ALA A 323 -1.61 -21.67 6.25
N GLU A 324 -1.73 -20.36 6.03
CA GLU A 324 -1.17 -19.33 6.89
C GLU A 324 -1.80 -19.35 8.29
N GLN A 325 -3.13 -19.51 8.38
CA GLN A 325 -3.82 -19.68 9.66
C GLN A 325 -3.36 -20.93 10.41
N ALA A 326 -3.19 -22.06 9.70
CA ALA A 326 -2.63 -23.28 10.29
C ALA A 326 -1.20 -23.06 10.82
N CYS A 327 -0.35 -22.36 10.06
CA CYS A 327 1.00 -22.00 10.49
C CYS A 327 1.00 -21.03 11.68
N ALA A 328 0.05 -20.09 11.75
CA ALA A 328 -0.04 -19.13 12.85
C ALA A 328 -0.40 -19.81 14.18
N LEU A 329 -1.22 -20.86 14.13
CA LEU A 329 -1.55 -21.66 15.31
C LEU A 329 -0.37 -22.51 15.81
N CYS A 330 0.49 -22.97 14.89
CA CYS A 330 1.57 -23.91 15.17
C CYS A 330 2.88 -23.52 14.46
N PRO A 331 3.49 -22.37 14.80
CA PRO A 331 4.55 -21.75 13.99
C PRO A 331 5.85 -22.56 13.88
N ARG A 332 6.13 -23.44 14.86
CA ARG A 332 7.35 -24.27 14.90
C ARG A 332 7.16 -25.70 14.36
N VAL A 333 5.94 -26.07 13.94
CA VAL A 333 5.67 -27.39 13.37
C VAL A 333 6.00 -27.40 11.86
N ARG A 334 7.06 -28.13 11.47
CA ARG A 334 7.55 -28.17 10.08
C ARG A 334 6.53 -28.65 9.05
N LYS A 335 5.61 -29.54 9.43
CA LYS A 335 4.54 -30.05 8.55
C LYS A 335 3.71 -28.91 7.96
N PHE A 336 3.20 -27.99 8.78
CA PHE A 336 2.38 -26.87 8.32
C PHE A 336 3.18 -25.88 7.47
N GLN A 337 4.42 -25.58 7.88
CA GLN A 337 5.30 -24.71 7.11
C GLN A 337 5.60 -25.29 5.72
N SER A 338 5.92 -26.58 5.65
CA SER A 338 6.21 -27.29 4.40
C SER A 338 4.99 -27.34 3.47
N GLU A 339 3.79 -27.60 4.00
CA GLU A 339 2.59 -27.59 3.16
C GLU A 339 2.22 -26.17 2.69
N LYS A 340 2.37 -25.14 3.53
CA LYS A 340 2.21 -23.74 3.11
C LYS A 340 3.19 -23.40 1.97
N GLU A 341 4.45 -23.80 2.11
CA GLU A 341 5.46 -23.60 1.05
C GLU A 341 5.11 -24.36 -0.24
N LYS A 342 4.60 -25.59 -0.15
CA LYS A 342 4.12 -26.35 -1.32
C LYS A 342 2.93 -25.67 -1.99
N ILE A 343 1.99 -25.15 -1.20
CA ILE A 343 0.84 -24.39 -1.72
C ILE A 343 1.33 -23.13 -2.43
N ALA A 344 2.18 -22.33 -1.78
CA ALA A 344 2.78 -21.14 -2.38
C ALA A 344 3.55 -21.45 -3.67
N LEU A 345 4.36 -22.51 -3.68
CA LEU A 345 5.07 -22.95 -4.88
C LEU A 345 4.09 -23.39 -5.98
N LYS A 346 3.02 -24.10 -5.63
CA LYS A 346 1.99 -24.51 -6.60
C LYS A 346 1.30 -23.30 -7.22
N ILE A 347 1.04 -22.25 -6.44
CA ILE A 347 0.53 -20.94 -6.92
C ILE A 347 1.55 -20.28 -7.87
N GLU A 348 2.83 -20.26 -7.50
CA GLU A 348 3.91 -19.73 -8.34
C GLU A 348 4.00 -20.47 -9.68
N THR A 349 3.88 -21.80 -9.66
CA THR A 349 3.95 -22.65 -10.86
C THR A 349 2.66 -22.68 -11.68
N SER A 350 1.52 -22.34 -11.09
CA SER A 350 0.23 -22.24 -11.79
C SER A 350 0.02 -20.86 -12.42
N LYS A 351 0.76 -19.83 -11.99
CA LYS A 351 0.77 -18.52 -12.67
C LYS A 351 1.23 -18.71 -14.12
N PRO A 352 0.49 -18.14 -15.10
CA PRO A 352 0.88 -18.24 -16.49
C PRO A 352 2.28 -17.66 -16.69
N LYS A 353 3.12 -18.41 -17.39
CA LYS A 353 4.50 -18.02 -17.69
C LYS A 353 4.49 -16.71 -18.48
N VAL A 354 4.90 -15.62 -17.87
CA VAL A 354 4.99 -14.31 -18.53
C VAL A 354 6.12 -14.29 -19.54
N LEU A 355 5.91 -13.65 -20.68
CA LEU A 355 6.80 -13.59 -21.82
C LEU A 355 7.16 -12.14 -22.12
N LYS A 356 8.42 -11.88 -22.46
CA LYS A 356 8.89 -10.54 -22.81
C LYS A 356 8.27 -10.02 -24.11
N GLU A 357 8.00 -10.93 -25.05
CA GLU A 357 7.36 -10.63 -26.33
C GLU A 357 6.16 -11.55 -26.52
N VAL A 358 5.00 -10.96 -26.76
CA VAL A 358 3.75 -11.67 -27.06
C VAL A 358 3.19 -11.10 -28.35
N SER A 359 2.71 -11.97 -29.24
CA SER A 359 1.96 -11.56 -30.43
C SER A 359 0.51 -12.01 -30.31
N TRP A 360 -0.44 -11.14 -30.65
CA TRP A 360 -1.87 -11.43 -30.57
C TRP A 360 -2.61 -10.99 -31.83
N PRO A 361 -3.55 -11.78 -32.38
CA PRO A 361 -3.99 -13.09 -31.89
C PRO A 361 -3.03 -14.23 -32.26
N ALA A 362 -2.54 -14.95 -31.25
CA ALA A 362 -1.88 -16.24 -31.37
C ALA A 362 -2.45 -17.18 -30.30
N ASP A 363 -2.52 -18.48 -30.59
CA ASP A 363 -2.88 -19.53 -29.62
C ASP A 363 -4.29 -19.42 -29.00
N GLY A 364 -5.25 -18.80 -29.70
CA GLY A 364 -6.66 -18.74 -29.27
C GLY A 364 -6.93 -17.85 -28.04
N LEU A 365 -5.95 -17.04 -27.62
CA LEU A 365 -6.05 -16.15 -26.48
C LEU A 365 -6.96 -14.94 -26.77
N THR A 366 -7.65 -14.49 -25.74
CA THR A 366 -8.24 -13.15 -25.69
C THR A 366 -7.15 -12.07 -25.57
N LEU A 367 -7.50 -10.81 -25.87
CA LEU A 367 -6.56 -9.70 -25.71
C LEU A 367 -6.12 -9.52 -24.25
N GLN A 368 -7.03 -9.73 -23.29
CA GLN A 368 -6.74 -9.67 -21.87
C GLN A 368 -5.71 -10.75 -21.48
N GLU A 369 -5.90 -11.99 -21.91
CA GLU A 369 -4.94 -13.08 -21.65
C GLU A 369 -3.57 -12.83 -22.30
N ALA A 370 -3.53 -12.24 -23.50
CA ALA A 370 -2.27 -11.87 -24.15
C ALA A 370 -1.55 -10.74 -23.39
N TYR A 371 -2.30 -9.75 -22.90
CA TYR A 371 -1.77 -8.71 -22.02
C TYR A 371 -1.24 -9.32 -20.71
N ASP A 372 -1.99 -10.21 -20.05
CA ASP A 372 -1.58 -10.84 -18.79
C ASP A 372 -0.33 -11.71 -18.97
N LYS A 373 -0.21 -12.42 -20.09
CA LYS A 373 1.00 -13.16 -20.47
C LYS A 373 2.19 -12.28 -20.82
N THR A 374 2.00 -11.00 -21.14
CA THR A 374 3.14 -10.11 -21.43
C THR A 374 3.79 -9.69 -20.11
N ALA A 375 5.11 -9.82 -19.99
CA ALA A 375 5.83 -9.37 -18.80
C ALA A 375 5.75 -7.84 -18.61
N GLU A 376 6.00 -7.35 -17.40
CA GLU A 376 6.25 -5.92 -17.17
C GLU A 376 7.47 -5.46 -17.99
N ASP A 377 7.40 -4.26 -18.56
CA ASP A 377 8.31 -3.72 -19.58
C ASP A 377 8.42 -4.59 -20.85
N GLY A 378 7.50 -5.53 -21.04
CA GLY A 378 7.39 -6.38 -22.22
C GLY A 378 6.69 -5.70 -23.39
N THR A 379 6.66 -6.38 -24.54
CA THR A 379 5.99 -5.93 -25.76
C THR A 379 4.87 -6.88 -26.17
N LEU A 380 3.67 -6.32 -26.30
CA LEU A 380 2.50 -6.96 -26.90
C LEU A 380 2.32 -6.44 -28.33
N THR A 381 2.59 -7.29 -29.31
CA THR A 381 2.39 -6.99 -30.73
C THR A 381 1.01 -7.44 -31.19
N ILE A 382 0.17 -6.51 -31.62
CA ILE A 382 -1.14 -6.78 -32.21
C ILE A 382 -0.94 -7.02 -33.71
N LEU A 383 -1.17 -8.25 -34.16
CA LEU A 383 -1.04 -8.67 -35.56
C LEU A 383 -2.03 -7.93 -36.44
N ARG A 384 -1.74 -7.87 -37.75
CA ARG A 384 -2.63 -7.22 -38.73
C ARG A 384 -4.03 -7.85 -38.71
N GLY A 385 -5.05 -7.02 -38.84
CA GLY A 385 -6.45 -7.42 -38.84
C GLY A 385 -7.35 -6.43 -38.13
N VAL A 386 -8.66 -6.66 -38.23
CA VAL A 386 -9.68 -6.02 -37.40
C VAL A 386 -10.04 -7.02 -36.32
N HIS A 387 -9.82 -6.64 -35.06
CA HIS A 387 -9.99 -7.52 -33.92
C HIS A 387 -11.07 -6.99 -32.99
N ASP A 388 -12.07 -7.82 -32.71
CA ASP A 388 -13.12 -7.49 -31.76
C ASP A 388 -12.61 -7.62 -30.32
N VAL A 389 -12.82 -6.56 -29.53
CA VAL A 389 -12.39 -6.39 -28.14
C VAL A 389 -13.64 -6.06 -27.31
N PRO A 390 -14.41 -7.08 -26.87
CA PRO A 390 -15.73 -6.88 -26.27
C PRO A 390 -15.67 -6.21 -24.88
N GLU A 391 -14.57 -6.42 -24.16
CA GLU A 391 -14.32 -5.89 -22.82
C GLU A 391 -13.20 -4.85 -22.86
N THR A 392 -13.27 -3.83 -22.00
CA THR A 392 -12.21 -2.81 -21.89
C THR A 392 -10.89 -3.45 -21.47
N LEU A 393 -9.83 -3.27 -22.26
CA LEU A 393 -8.47 -3.60 -21.81
C LEU A 393 -7.97 -2.51 -20.84
N VAL A 394 -7.81 -2.88 -19.57
CA VAL A 394 -7.29 -1.98 -18.53
C VAL A 394 -5.80 -2.21 -18.34
N ILE A 395 -5.00 -1.20 -18.69
CA ILE A 395 -3.53 -1.26 -18.68
C ILE A 395 -3.03 -0.73 -17.32
N ARG A 396 -2.48 -1.63 -16.50
CA ARG A 396 -2.04 -1.39 -15.12
C ARG A 396 -0.54 -1.57 -14.89
N LYS A 397 0.19 -2.19 -15.81
CA LYS A 397 1.64 -2.41 -15.73
C LYS A 397 2.38 -1.69 -16.84
N ASN A 398 3.69 -1.51 -16.65
CA ASN A 398 4.52 -0.95 -17.71
C ASN A 398 4.59 -1.89 -18.90
N ILE A 399 4.30 -1.39 -20.10
CA ILE A 399 4.21 -2.23 -21.30
C ILE A 399 4.28 -1.39 -22.58
N THR A 400 4.80 -1.99 -23.65
CA THR A 400 4.63 -1.49 -25.02
C THR A 400 3.55 -2.33 -25.72
N ILE A 401 2.50 -1.67 -26.24
CA ILE A 401 1.49 -2.29 -27.10
C ILE A 401 1.61 -1.69 -28.49
N THR A 402 1.96 -2.50 -29.49
CA THR A 402 2.18 -2.00 -30.86
C THR A 402 1.43 -2.79 -31.90
N GLY A 403 0.91 -2.13 -32.92
CA GLY A 403 0.52 -2.80 -34.15
C GLY A 403 1.74 -3.41 -34.85
N GLN A 404 1.55 -4.56 -35.49
CA GLN A 404 2.59 -5.25 -36.27
C GLN A 404 3.06 -4.44 -37.47
N SER A 405 2.22 -3.54 -37.98
CA SER A 405 2.48 -2.68 -39.11
C SER A 405 2.68 -1.25 -38.64
N THR A 406 3.64 -0.52 -39.22
CA THR A 406 3.75 0.94 -39.04
C THR A 406 2.61 1.72 -39.70
N ASN A 407 1.91 1.11 -40.66
CA ASN A 407 0.61 1.62 -41.10
C ASN A 407 -0.46 1.21 -40.08
N ARG A 408 -0.93 2.17 -39.28
CA ARG A 408 -1.92 1.99 -38.21
C ARG A 408 -3.28 1.46 -38.70
N ASP A 409 -3.63 1.68 -39.97
CA ASP A 409 -4.90 1.23 -40.54
C ASP A 409 -4.96 -0.30 -40.74
N TYR A 410 -3.82 -0.99 -40.70
CA TYR A 410 -3.77 -2.45 -40.85
C TYR A 410 -3.98 -3.21 -39.55
N THR A 411 -3.99 -2.53 -38.40
CA THR A 411 -4.23 -3.15 -37.10
C THR A 411 -5.28 -2.36 -36.34
N VAL A 412 -6.50 -2.90 -36.30
CA VAL A 412 -7.66 -2.24 -35.71
C VAL A 412 -8.12 -3.03 -34.48
N LEU A 413 -8.18 -2.37 -33.32
CA LEU A 413 -8.89 -2.85 -32.13
C LEU A 413 -10.28 -2.23 -32.12
N LYS A 414 -11.31 -3.07 -32.18
CA LYS A 414 -12.71 -2.65 -32.27
C LYS A 414 -13.47 -3.13 -31.03
N GLY A 415 -13.91 -2.23 -30.17
CA GLY A 415 -14.71 -2.55 -28.97
C GLY A 415 -15.89 -1.58 -28.85
N GLY A 416 -16.59 -1.53 -27.70
CA GLY A 416 -17.58 -0.45 -27.58
C GLY A 416 -18.55 -0.39 -26.41
N LYS A 417 -18.81 -1.44 -25.63
CA LYS A 417 -19.81 -1.28 -24.53
C LYS A 417 -19.43 -0.17 -23.53
N GLN A 418 -18.14 0.02 -23.31
CA GLN A 418 -17.54 1.10 -22.52
C GLN A 418 -16.32 1.63 -23.27
N ASN A 419 -15.15 1.68 -22.64
CA ASN A 419 -13.90 2.09 -23.29
C ASN A 419 -13.27 0.91 -24.06
N VAL A 420 -12.53 1.16 -25.14
CA VAL A 420 -11.72 0.08 -25.74
C VAL A 420 -10.46 -0.12 -24.91
N LEU A 421 -9.73 0.96 -24.67
CA LEU A 421 -8.56 0.97 -23.80
C LEU A 421 -8.75 1.94 -22.64
N ARG A 422 -8.29 1.54 -21.45
CA ARG A 422 -8.20 2.40 -20.26
C ARG A 422 -6.83 2.27 -19.62
N LEU A 423 -6.13 3.39 -19.45
CA LEU A 423 -4.77 3.40 -18.91
C LEU A 423 -4.79 3.87 -17.46
N GLU A 424 -4.19 3.10 -16.56
CA GLU A 424 -4.09 3.41 -15.13
C GLU A 424 -2.67 3.24 -14.55
N THR A 425 -1.69 2.97 -15.41
CA THR A 425 -0.29 2.71 -15.03
C THR A 425 0.58 3.97 -15.09
N GLY A 426 1.81 3.88 -14.55
CA GLY A 426 2.79 4.96 -14.57
C GLY A 426 3.58 5.10 -15.88
N PHE A 427 3.69 4.05 -16.71
CA PHE A 427 4.38 4.14 -18.00
C PHE A 427 3.87 3.08 -19.00
N ALA A 428 3.02 3.46 -19.95
CA ALA A 428 2.63 2.59 -21.07
C ALA A 428 2.88 3.28 -22.40
N GLU A 429 3.33 2.53 -23.40
CA GLU A 429 3.57 3.03 -24.75
C GLU A 429 2.69 2.30 -25.77
N ILE A 430 1.86 3.04 -26.50
CA ILE A 430 0.90 2.49 -27.46
C ILE A 430 1.23 3.04 -28.86
N LYS A 431 1.43 2.16 -29.84
CA LYS A 431 1.93 2.56 -31.16
C LYS A 431 1.24 1.89 -32.33
N ASN A 432 1.10 2.61 -33.44
CA ASN A 432 0.74 2.05 -34.75
C ASN A 432 -0.60 1.27 -34.77
N LEU A 433 -1.62 1.79 -34.09
CA LEU A 433 -2.92 1.12 -33.94
C LEU A 433 -4.07 2.06 -34.29
N THR A 434 -5.11 1.50 -34.90
CA THR A 434 -6.43 2.11 -34.93
C THR A 434 -7.27 1.52 -33.79
N ILE A 435 -7.86 2.38 -32.97
CA ILE A 435 -8.71 2.01 -31.84
C ILE A 435 -10.10 2.59 -32.11
N LYS A 436 -11.07 1.71 -32.29
CA LYS A 436 -12.43 2.04 -32.72
C LYS A 436 -13.45 1.64 -31.66
N ASN A 437 -14.20 2.62 -31.17
CA ASN A 437 -15.35 2.41 -30.30
C ASN A 437 -16.66 2.40 -31.12
N GLU A 438 -17.33 1.26 -31.21
CA GLU A 438 -18.65 1.09 -31.84
C GLU A 438 -19.77 0.93 -30.82
N GLY A 439 -19.55 1.45 -29.61
CA GLY A 439 -20.52 1.49 -28.54
C GLY A 439 -21.70 2.38 -28.81
N ASP A 440 -22.82 2.04 -28.20
CA ASP A 440 -24.01 2.90 -28.14
C ASP A 440 -24.06 3.76 -26.86
N SER A 441 -23.18 3.54 -25.89
CA SER A 441 -23.08 4.35 -24.68
C SER A 441 -22.74 5.81 -25.01
N GLN A 442 -23.52 6.73 -24.43
CA GLN A 442 -23.31 8.17 -24.45
C GLN A 442 -22.87 8.69 -23.09
N ASP A 443 -22.41 7.80 -22.20
CA ASP A 443 -21.92 8.20 -20.88
C ASP A 443 -20.69 9.08 -21.05
N SER A 444 -20.59 10.14 -20.24
CA SER A 444 -19.50 11.12 -20.33
C SER A 444 -18.10 10.52 -20.10
N GLY A 445 -18.03 9.33 -19.50
CA GLY A 445 -16.79 8.58 -19.26
C GLY A 445 -16.48 7.49 -20.28
N THR A 446 -17.24 7.40 -21.38
CA THR A 446 -17.04 6.44 -22.47
C THR A 446 -16.24 7.08 -23.61
N SER A 447 -15.26 6.36 -24.12
CA SER A 447 -14.34 6.83 -25.16
C SER A 447 -13.69 5.67 -25.92
N ALA A 448 -13.00 5.92 -27.03
CA ALA A 448 -12.12 4.89 -27.60
C ALA A 448 -10.93 4.61 -26.67
N VAL A 449 -10.32 5.67 -26.14
CA VAL A 449 -9.22 5.60 -25.17
C VAL A 449 -9.46 6.56 -24.02
N ARG A 450 -9.36 6.06 -22.78
CA ARG A 450 -9.45 6.86 -21.55
C ARG A 450 -8.15 6.82 -20.74
N ILE A 451 -7.67 7.99 -20.31
CA ILE A 451 -6.38 8.16 -19.63
C ILE A 451 -6.57 8.57 -18.17
N HIS A 452 -6.30 7.63 -17.26
CA HIS A 452 -6.21 7.83 -15.81
C HIS A 452 -4.79 7.54 -15.29
N ALA A 453 -3.79 7.83 -16.12
CA ALA A 453 -2.40 7.46 -15.95
C ALA A 453 -1.51 8.71 -15.94
N PRO A 454 -0.58 8.86 -14.99
CA PRO A 454 0.24 10.06 -14.88
C PRO A 454 1.20 10.25 -16.05
N LEU A 455 1.67 9.16 -16.65
CA LEU A 455 2.52 9.19 -17.83
C LEU A 455 2.21 7.99 -18.72
N CYS A 456 1.89 8.28 -19.97
CA CYS A 456 1.76 7.28 -21.03
C CYS A 456 2.05 7.95 -22.38
N ALA A 457 2.44 7.15 -23.37
CA ALA A 457 2.81 7.62 -24.68
C ALA A 457 1.94 6.97 -25.76
N PHE A 458 1.44 7.78 -26.69
CA PHE A 458 0.77 7.33 -27.90
C PHE A 458 1.52 7.84 -29.12
N GLU A 459 1.86 6.95 -30.04
CA GLU A 459 2.54 7.30 -31.29
C GLU A 459 1.84 6.70 -32.49
N ASN A 460 1.51 7.52 -33.49
CA ASN A 460 0.96 7.04 -34.75
C ASN A 460 -0.31 6.18 -34.57
N CYS A 461 -1.20 6.60 -33.68
CA CYS A 461 -2.49 5.94 -33.43
C CYS A 461 -3.66 6.70 -34.07
N LEU A 462 -4.75 6.00 -34.38
CA LEU A 462 -6.02 6.58 -34.83
C LEU A 462 -7.12 6.20 -33.85
N PHE A 463 -7.83 7.19 -33.33
CA PHE A 463 -8.96 7.03 -32.42
C PHE A 463 -10.25 7.38 -33.15
N THR A 464 -11.24 6.50 -33.11
CA THR A 464 -12.56 6.72 -33.72
C THR A 464 -13.65 6.21 -32.80
N SER A 465 -14.83 6.83 -32.83
CA SER A 465 -15.95 6.46 -31.96
C SER A 465 -17.29 6.76 -32.62
N GLU A 466 -18.29 5.89 -32.47
CA GLU A 466 -19.61 6.12 -33.07
C GLU A 466 -20.48 7.09 -32.27
N LYS A 467 -20.41 7.07 -30.93
CA LYS A 467 -21.31 7.83 -30.04
C LYS A 467 -20.61 8.64 -28.95
N CYS A 468 -19.31 8.49 -28.79
CA CYS A 468 -18.57 9.00 -27.64
C CYS A 468 -17.26 9.71 -28.05
N VAL A 469 -16.38 9.99 -27.09
CA VAL A 469 -15.12 10.71 -27.33
C VAL A 469 -14.08 9.80 -28.00
N GLY A 470 -13.23 10.33 -28.88
CA GLY A 470 -12.09 9.60 -29.43
C GLY A 470 -11.04 9.29 -28.37
N PHE A 471 -10.45 10.34 -27.81
CA PHE A 471 -9.38 10.27 -26.81
C PHE A 471 -9.68 11.18 -25.62
N LEU A 472 -9.82 10.59 -24.43
CA LEU A 472 -10.25 11.27 -23.21
C LEU A 472 -9.16 11.26 -22.13
N VAL A 473 -8.84 12.43 -21.60
CA VAL A 473 -7.97 12.63 -20.43
C VAL A 473 -8.75 13.38 -19.35
N ASP A 474 -9.18 12.69 -18.31
CA ASP A 474 -10.17 13.22 -17.35
C ASP A 474 -9.81 12.95 -15.88
N ARG A 475 -8.52 12.92 -15.57
CA ARG A 475 -8.01 12.77 -14.21
C ARG A 475 -6.88 13.77 -13.97
N LYS A 476 -6.94 14.49 -12.84
CA LYS A 476 -6.04 15.61 -12.51
C LYS A 476 -4.54 15.30 -12.59
N ASP A 477 -4.14 14.08 -12.27
CA ASP A 477 -2.77 13.61 -12.32
C ASP A 477 -2.35 13.05 -13.68
N SER A 478 -3.26 12.95 -14.66
CA SER A 478 -2.96 12.45 -16.00
C SER A 478 -2.22 13.48 -16.87
N SER A 479 -1.14 13.04 -17.53
CA SER A 479 -0.36 13.84 -18.47
C SER A 479 0.23 12.98 -19.60
N PRO A 480 -0.57 12.55 -20.58
CA PRO A 480 -0.09 11.73 -21.69
C PRO A 480 0.81 12.53 -22.65
N ILE A 481 1.70 11.83 -23.34
CA ILE A 481 2.45 12.32 -24.50
C ILE A 481 1.84 11.68 -25.74
N VAL A 482 1.24 12.49 -26.62
CA VAL A 482 0.51 12.03 -27.80
C VAL A 482 1.16 12.64 -29.04
N THR A 483 1.74 11.81 -29.92
CA THR A 483 2.52 12.27 -31.07
C THR A 483 2.07 11.59 -32.36
N ARG A 484 1.86 12.37 -33.44
CA ARG A 484 1.44 11.83 -34.76
C ARG A 484 0.14 11.03 -34.71
N CYS A 485 -0.72 11.30 -33.74
CA CYS A 485 -1.99 10.59 -33.57
C CYS A 485 -3.14 11.34 -34.23
N ALA A 486 -4.24 10.65 -34.47
CA ALA A 486 -5.45 11.26 -35.02
C ALA A 486 -6.71 10.84 -34.25
N ALA A 487 -7.66 11.77 -34.09
CA ALA A 487 -9.01 11.49 -33.59
C ALA A 487 -10.04 11.93 -34.63
N LYS A 488 -10.67 10.98 -35.32
CA LYS A 488 -11.49 11.26 -36.50
C LYS A 488 -12.87 10.64 -36.42
N ASN A 489 -13.86 11.33 -36.97
CA ASN A 489 -15.24 10.86 -37.09
C ASN A 489 -15.81 10.37 -35.75
N CYS A 490 -15.48 11.06 -34.65
CA CYS A 490 -15.98 10.75 -33.33
C CYS A 490 -17.40 11.27 -33.14
N GLY A 491 -18.25 10.46 -32.48
CA GLY A 491 -19.65 10.80 -32.19
C GLY A 491 -19.83 11.99 -31.25
N THR A 492 -18.77 12.43 -30.58
CA THR A 492 -18.69 13.71 -29.85
C THR A 492 -17.40 14.45 -30.21
N VAL A 493 -16.43 14.49 -29.30
CA VAL A 493 -15.16 15.23 -29.39
C VAL A 493 -14.05 14.31 -29.91
N GLY A 494 -13.12 14.86 -30.68
CA GLY A 494 -11.89 14.16 -31.07
C GLY A 494 -10.97 13.90 -29.88
N PHE A 495 -10.29 14.96 -29.40
CA PHE A 495 -9.45 14.94 -28.19
C PHE A 495 -10.09 15.79 -27.09
N LEU A 496 -10.38 15.20 -25.93
CA LEU A 496 -10.91 15.90 -24.76
C LEU A 496 -9.93 15.81 -23.59
N VAL A 497 -9.54 16.97 -23.05
CA VAL A 497 -8.77 17.09 -21.81
C VAL A 497 -9.61 17.85 -20.79
N CYS A 498 -9.84 17.27 -19.62
CA CYS A 498 -10.67 17.89 -18.59
C CYS A 498 -10.24 17.50 -17.17
N SER A 499 -11.01 17.97 -16.18
CA SER A 499 -10.91 17.57 -14.76
C SER A 499 -9.53 17.82 -14.13
N GLY A 500 -8.92 18.94 -14.51
CA GLY A 500 -7.62 19.37 -14.01
C GLY A 500 -6.43 18.65 -14.64
N ALA A 501 -6.65 17.86 -15.68
CA ALA A 501 -5.60 17.10 -16.36
C ALA A 501 -4.69 17.98 -17.23
N SER A 502 -3.57 17.40 -17.65
CA SER A 502 -2.64 18.00 -18.62
C SER A 502 -2.31 16.99 -19.73
N GLY A 503 -1.23 17.22 -20.45
CA GLY A 503 -0.75 16.36 -21.53
C GLY A 503 -0.05 17.16 -22.62
N THR A 504 0.75 16.49 -23.43
CA THR A 504 1.41 17.07 -24.60
C THR A 504 0.90 16.40 -25.87
N PHE A 505 0.41 17.19 -26.81
CA PHE A 505 -0.12 16.73 -28.10
C PHE A 505 0.69 17.38 -29.22
N THR A 506 1.42 16.58 -30.00
CA THR A 506 2.32 17.08 -31.04
C THR A 506 2.03 16.43 -32.39
N ASP A 507 1.87 17.25 -33.43
CA ASP A 507 1.62 16.77 -34.80
C ASP A 507 0.39 15.84 -34.88
N CYS A 508 -0.65 16.17 -34.11
CA CYS A 508 -1.90 15.41 -34.06
C CYS A 508 -2.97 16.01 -34.99
N GLU A 509 -3.91 15.17 -35.43
CA GLU A 509 -5.03 15.58 -36.29
C GLU A 509 -6.39 15.27 -35.65
N SER A 510 -7.30 16.23 -35.62
CA SER A 510 -8.72 15.99 -35.35
C SER A 510 -9.58 16.40 -36.54
N SER A 511 -10.50 15.53 -36.96
CA SER A 511 -11.35 15.86 -38.12
C SER A 511 -12.66 15.11 -38.20
N GLY A 512 -13.70 15.78 -38.70
CA GLY A 512 -15.00 15.16 -38.98
C GLY A 512 -15.75 14.75 -37.71
N ASN A 513 -15.39 15.31 -36.56
CA ASN A 513 -16.04 15.00 -35.28
C ASN A 513 -17.38 15.74 -35.15
N ALA A 514 -18.33 15.13 -34.42
CA ALA A 514 -19.68 15.67 -34.27
C ALA A 514 -19.77 16.89 -33.33
N LEU A 515 -18.74 17.12 -32.51
CA LEU A 515 -18.55 18.33 -31.70
C LEU A 515 -17.16 18.93 -32.03
N ALA A 516 -16.46 19.49 -31.05
CA ALA A 516 -15.13 20.06 -31.24
C ALA A 516 -14.06 19.04 -31.64
N GLY A 517 -13.04 19.51 -32.37
CA GLY A 517 -11.89 18.66 -32.69
C GLY A 517 -10.96 18.44 -31.49
N ILE A 518 -10.64 19.52 -30.78
CA ILE A 518 -9.89 19.51 -29.52
C ILE A 518 -10.70 20.32 -28.50
N GLU A 519 -11.05 19.72 -27.37
CA GLU A 519 -11.78 20.37 -26.28
C GLU A 519 -10.97 20.34 -24.99
N VAL A 520 -10.92 21.49 -24.30
CA VAL A 520 -10.24 21.67 -23.03
C VAL A 520 -11.17 22.38 -22.06
N ARG A 521 -11.49 21.73 -20.93
CA ARG A 521 -12.45 22.29 -19.97
C ARG A 521 -12.14 21.94 -18.53
N ASP A 522 -12.90 22.55 -17.63
CA ASP A 522 -12.76 22.49 -16.18
C ASP A 522 -11.51 23.23 -15.66
N SER A 523 -11.65 23.90 -14.52
CA SER A 523 -10.57 24.68 -13.92
C SER A 523 -9.34 23.83 -13.56
N GLY A 524 -8.16 24.36 -13.87
CA GLY A 524 -6.88 23.70 -13.64
C GLY A 524 -6.42 22.78 -14.78
N THR A 525 -7.26 22.54 -15.79
CA THR A 525 -6.89 21.80 -16.99
C THR A 525 -5.98 22.66 -17.87
N ASN A 526 -4.82 22.12 -18.27
CA ASN A 526 -3.79 22.88 -18.99
C ASN A 526 -2.91 21.96 -19.86
N PRO A 527 -3.34 21.59 -21.09
CA PRO A 527 -2.53 20.83 -22.03
C PRO A 527 -1.56 21.72 -22.81
N THR A 528 -0.51 21.11 -23.37
CA THR A 528 0.37 21.71 -24.40
C THR A 528 0.04 21.06 -25.74
N VAL A 529 -0.31 21.86 -26.74
CA VAL A 529 -0.72 21.42 -28.08
C VAL A 529 0.15 22.12 -29.11
N GLU A 530 0.94 21.36 -29.87
CA GLU A 530 1.93 21.88 -30.80
C GLU A 530 1.77 21.27 -32.20
N LYS A 531 1.76 22.09 -33.25
CA LYS A 531 1.72 21.62 -34.65
C LYS A 531 0.52 20.73 -34.99
N CYS A 532 -0.58 20.89 -34.26
CA CYS A 532 -1.79 20.08 -34.45
C CYS A 532 -2.73 20.73 -35.47
N ARG A 533 -3.52 19.90 -36.16
CA ARG A 533 -4.55 20.32 -37.12
C ARG A 533 -5.94 19.89 -36.67
N SER A 534 -6.90 20.82 -36.63
CA SER A 534 -8.30 20.54 -36.29
C SER A 534 -9.24 21.03 -37.38
N THR A 535 -9.81 20.10 -38.16
CA THR A 535 -10.46 20.44 -39.44
C THR A 535 -11.84 19.83 -39.63
N ASN A 536 -12.76 20.56 -40.26
CA ASN A 536 -14.07 20.06 -40.66
C ASN A 536 -14.88 19.40 -39.53
N ASN A 537 -14.77 19.93 -38.31
CA ASN A 537 -15.59 19.49 -37.18
C ASN A 537 -16.94 20.23 -37.16
N GLN A 538 -17.95 19.65 -36.51
CA GLN A 538 -19.30 20.22 -36.48
C GLN A 538 -19.51 21.29 -35.39
N GLU A 539 -18.49 21.56 -34.58
CA GLU A 539 -18.39 22.76 -33.73
C GLU A 539 -17.05 23.47 -33.99
N ALA A 540 -16.37 23.96 -32.94
CA ALA A 540 -15.10 24.65 -33.07
C ALA A 540 -13.94 23.70 -33.38
N GLY A 541 -12.89 24.22 -34.02
CA GLY A 541 -11.67 23.44 -34.17
C GLY A 541 -11.02 23.17 -32.81
N ILE A 542 -10.85 24.23 -32.03
CA ILE A 542 -10.33 24.18 -30.66
C ILE A 542 -11.35 24.87 -29.75
N PHE A 543 -11.76 24.21 -28.67
CA PHE A 543 -12.72 24.77 -27.72
C PHE A 543 -12.14 24.76 -26.30
N VAL A 544 -11.98 25.94 -25.69
CA VAL A 544 -11.44 26.10 -24.34
C VAL A 544 -12.47 26.82 -23.47
N TYR A 545 -12.91 26.23 -22.35
CA TYR A 545 -13.95 26.83 -21.52
C TYR A 545 -13.93 26.35 -20.06
N ASP A 546 -14.89 26.80 -19.24
CA ASP A 546 -15.05 26.43 -17.82
C ASP A 546 -13.79 26.60 -16.96
N GLY A 547 -13.09 27.73 -17.12
CA GLY A 547 -11.91 28.07 -16.32
C GLY A 547 -10.63 27.33 -16.73
N ALA A 548 -10.63 26.66 -17.87
CA ALA A 548 -9.46 25.96 -18.40
C ALA A 548 -8.41 26.93 -18.99
N SER A 549 -7.19 26.44 -19.12
CA SER A 549 -6.11 27.11 -19.84
C SER A 549 -5.51 26.13 -20.86
N GLY A 550 -4.27 26.37 -21.28
CA GLY A 550 -3.60 25.56 -22.29
C GLY A 550 -2.64 26.40 -23.10
N THR A 551 -1.63 25.76 -23.69
CA THR A 551 -0.72 26.38 -24.65
C THR A 551 -0.95 25.76 -26.03
N PHE A 552 -1.21 26.59 -27.02
CA PHE A 552 -1.42 26.17 -28.41
C PHE A 552 -0.40 26.88 -29.30
N THR A 553 0.50 26.12 -29.93
CA THR A 553 1.60 26.69 -30.72
C THR A 553 1.68 26.06 -32.10
N ASP A 554 1.79 26.89 -33.14
CA ASP A 554 1.88 26.44 -34.54
C ASP A 554 0.71 25.52 -34.97
N CYS A 555 -0.47 25.69 -34.37
CA CYS A 555 -1.66 24.89 -34.67
C CYS A 555 -2.49 25.50 -35.81
N GLU A 556 -3.24 24.65 -36.52
CA GLU A 556 -4.20 25.07 -37.55
C GLU A 556 -5.60 24.58 -37.21
N ALA A 557 -6.61 25.45 -37.34
CA ALA A 557 -8.00 25.05 -37.33
C ALA A 557 -8.75 25.62 -38.54
N SER A 558 -9.31 24.74 -39.37
CA SER A 558 -9.90 25.14 -40.65
C SER A 558 -11.16 24.38 -41.07
N GLY A 559 -12.07 25.08 -41.75
CA GLY A 559 -13.31 24.49 -42.28
C GLY A 559 -14.28 24.00 -41.21
N ASN A 560 -14.14 24.45 -39.95
CA ASN A 560 -15.01 24.03 -38.85
C ASN A 560 -16.36 24.76 -38.91
N ALA A 561 -17.41 24.13 -38.40
CA ALA A 561 -18.76 24.68 -38.44
C ALA A 561 -18.98 25.84 -37.47
N TYR A 562 -18.17 25.95 -36.40
CA TYR A 562 -18.08 27.15 -35.55
C TYR A 562 -16.74 27.86 -35.78
N SER A 563 -16.19 28.52 -34.77
CA SER A 563 -14.95 29.27 -34.90
C SER A 563 -13.72 28.36 -34.96
N GLY A 564 -12.60 28.86 -35.48
CA GLY A 564 -11.33 28.11 -35.49
C GLY A 564 -10.87 27.77 -34.06
N ILE A 565 -10.91 28.76 -33.18
CA ILE A 565 -10.83 28.58 -31.73
C ILE A 565 -11.95 29.35 -31.02
N GLN A 566 -12.61 28.73 -30.05
CA GLN A 566 -13.56 29.36 -29.13
C GLN A 566 -13.00 29.33 -27.71
N VAL A 567 -13.07 30.47 -27.02
CA VAL A 567 -12.66 30.65 -25.62
C VAL A 567 -13.82 31.26 -24.85
N LEU A 568 -14.43 30.49 -23.95
CA LEU A 568 -15.63 30.89 -23.21
C LEU A 568 -15.43 30.78 -21.70
N ASP A 569 -16.33 31.39 -20.95
CA ASP A 569 -16.42 31.44 -19.49
C ASP A 569 -15.31 32.21 -18.76
N SER A 570 -15.71 32.84 -17.66
CA SER A 570 -14.81 33.55 -16.75
C SER A 570 -13.75 32.63 -16.16
N GLY A 571 -12.51 33.11 -16.12
CA GLY A 571 -11.34 32.36 -15.65
C GLY A 571 -10.65 31.54 -16.75
N THR A 572 -11.27 31.38 -17.93
CA THR A 572 -10.65 30.71 -19.06
C THR A 572 -9.62 31.62 -19.72
N ASN A 573 -8.38 31.14 -19.85
CA ASN A 573 -7.25 31.97 -20.30
C ASN A 573 -6.15 31.13 -20.97
N PRO A 574 -6.31 30.74 -22.25
CA PRO A 574 -5.29 30.03 -23.00
C PRO A 574 -4.19 30.97 -23.51
N THR A 575 -3.01 30.39 -23.80
CA THR A 575 -1.93 31.04 -24.56
C THR A 575 -1.87 30.44 -25.95
N VAL A 576 -1.97 31.27 -26.98
CA VAL A 576 -2.06 30.86 -28.39
C VAL A 576 -1.02 31.63 -29.19
N GLU A 577 -0.08 30.92 -29.82
CA GLU A 577 1.05 31.50 -30.52
C GLU A 577 1.21 30.90 -31.92
N LYS A 578 1.38 31.74 -32.95
CA LYS A 578 1.66 31.31 -34.34
C LYS A 578 0.60 30.38 -34.94
N CYS A 579 -0.63 30.45 -34.45
CA CYS A 579 -1.72 29.59 -34.92
C CYS A 579 -2.46 30.20 -36.12
N ARG A 580 -3.09 29.34 -36.93
CA ARG A 580 -3.86 29.71 -38.12
C ARG A 580 -5.32 29.26 -38.03
N PHE A 581 -6.26 30.17 -38.24
CA PHE A 581 -7.70 29.94 -38.12
C PHE A 581 -8.41 30.33 -39.42
N MET A 582 -8.69 29.34 -40.28
CA MET A 582 -8.97 29.57 -41.70
C MET A 582 -10.32 29.02 -42.14
N ASP A 583 -11.07 29.78 -42.95
CA ASP A 583 -12.26 29.29 -43.65
C ASP A 583 -13.31 28.61 -42.73
N ASN A 584 -13.39 29.06 -41.48
CA ASN A 584 -14.37 28.57 -40.51
C ASN A 584 -15.73 29.28 -40.71
N GLN A 585 -16.82 28.63 -40.33
CA GLN A 585 -18.17 29.16 -40.57
C GLN A 585 -18.63 30.20 -39.54
N GLU A 586 -17.83 30.45 -38.50
CA GLU A 586 -17.97 31.61 -37.62
C GLU A 586 -16.73 32.52 -37.69
N ALA A 587 -16.21 32.99 -36.55
CA ALA A 587 -14.99 33.79 -36.49
C ALA A 587 -13.75 32.89 -36.60
N GLY A 588 -12.60 33.47 -36.92
CA GLY A 588 -11.34 32.73 -36.75
C GLY A 588 -11.07 32.45 -35.27
N ILE A 589 -11.16 33.49 -34.45
CA ILE A 589 -10.97 33.46 -33.00
C ILE A 589 -12.23 34.03 -32.33
N GLY A 590 -12.91 33.26 -31.49
CA GLY A 590 -14.03 33.73 -30.66
C GLY A 590 -13.64 33.76 -29.19
N VAL A 591 -13.82 34.89 -28.51
CA VAL A 591 -13.61 35.05 -27.06
C VAL A 591 -14.85 35.69 -26.46
N CYS A 592 -15.56 35.00 -25.57
CA CYS A 592 -16.83 35.49 -25.01
C CYS A 592 -17.01 35.10 -23.52
N ASP A 593 -18.15 35.46 -22.93
CA ASP A 593 -18.58 35.03 -21.58
C ASP A 593 -17.61 35.33 -20.41
N GLY A 594 -16.90 36.45 -20.48
CA GLY A 594 -15.94 36.84 -19.43
C GLY A 594 -14.57 36.18 -19.56
N ALA A 595 -14.31 35.45 -20.65
CA ALA A 595 -13.03 34.83 -20.90
C ALA A 595 -11.92 35.86 -21.21
N SER A 596 -10.67 35.41 -21.05
CA SER A 596 -9.49 36.12 -21.49
C SER A 596 -8.69 35.23 -22.46
N GLY A 597 -7.39 35.45 -22.56
CA GLY A 597 -6.51 34.71 -23.46
C GLY A 597 -5.43 35.61 -24.02
N THR A 598 -4.29 35.02 -24.36
CA THR A 598 -3.20 35.71 -25.05
C THR A 598 -3.03 35.11 -26.44
N PHE A 599 -3.12 35.95 -27.47
CA PHE A 599 -2.98 35.56 -28.87
C PHE A 599 -1.82 36.35 -29.48
N THR A 600 -0.77 35.66 -29.89
CA THR A 600 0.46 36.28 -30.44
C THR A 600 0.81 35.69 -31.79
N ASP A 601 1.09 36.55 -32.78
CA ASP A 601 1.51 36.12 -34.12
C ASP A 601 0.52 35.16 -34.82
N CYS A 602 -0.77 35.23 -34.46
CA CYS A 602 -1.80 34.38 -35.06
C CYS A 602 -2.37 34.97 -36.36
N GLU A 603 -2.90 34.10 -37.22
CA GLU A 603 -3.56 34.48 -38.46
C GLU A 603 -5.00 33.94 -38.48
N ALA A 604 -5.96 34.80 -38.79
CA ALA A 604 -7.33 34.38 -39.05
C ALA A 604 -7.81 34.95 -40.38
N SER A 605 -8.17 34.09 -41.32
CA SER A 605 -8.58 34.54 -42.65
C SER A 605 -9.63 33.67 -43.33
N GLY A 606 -10.39 34.28 -44.25
CA GLY A 606 -11.43 33.59 -45.01
C GLY A 606 -12.64 33.14 -44.18
N ASN A 607 -12.71 33.50 -42.89
CA ASN A 607 -13.79 33.06 -42.01
C ASN A 607 -15.10 33.77 -42.36
N ALA A 608 -16.22 33.08 -42.16
CA ALA A 608 -17.55 33.54 -42.55
C ALA A 608 -18.10 34.67 -41.65
N LEU A 609 -17.51 34.90 -40.47
CA LEU A 609 -17.74 36.07 -39.64
C LEU A 609 -16.47 36.93 -39.55
N SER A 610 -16.04 37.32 -38.35
CA SER A 610 -14.87 38.17 -38.13
C SER A 610 -13.56 37.38 -38.07
N GLY A 611 -12.43 38.08 -38.19
CA GLY A 611 -11.13 37.46 -37.90
C GLY A 611 -11.01 37.09 -36.43
N ILE A 612 -11.32 38.05 -35.56
CA ILE A 612 -11.54 37.84 -34.12
C ILE A 612 -12.84 38.50 -33.67
N GLY A 613 -13.65 37.78 -32.90
CA GLY A 613 -14.83 38.27 -32.21
C GLY A 613 -14.63 38.25 -30.69
N VAL A 614 -14.90 39.38 -30.03
CA VAL A 614 -14.78 39.55 -28.58
C VAL A 614 -16.12 40.08 -28.03
N GLY A 615 -16.85 39.22 -27.33
CA GLY A 615 -18.21 39.49 -26.86
C GLY A 615 -18.36 39.41 -25.34
N ASP A 616 -19.44 39.98 -24.83
CA ASP A 616 -19.87 39.93 -23.43
C ASP A 616 -19.02 40.70 -22.41
N SER A 617 -19.69 41.18 -21.36
CA SER A 617 -19.09 41.95 -20.28
C SER A 617 -18.08 41.11 -19.50
N GLY A 618 -16.92 41.70 -19.21
CA GLY A 618 -15.81 41.05 -18.51
C GLY A 618 -14.81 40.35 -19.43
N THR A 619 -15.15 40.14 -20.70
CA THR A 619 -14.26 39.53 -21.68
C THR A 619 -13.13 40.49 -22.06
N ASN A 620 -11.88 40.04 -21.95
CA ASN A 620 -10.71 40.91 -22.13
C ASN A 620 -9.46 40.13 -22.57
N PRO A 621 -9.34 39.76 -23.85
CA PRO A 621 -8.16 39.12 -24.39
C PRO A 621 -7.02 40.12 -24.64
N THR A 622 -5.79 39.60 -24.68
CA THR A 622 -4.60 40.31 -25.17
C THR A 622 -4.21 39.75 -26.53
N VAL A 623 -4.09 40.62 -27.53
CA VAL A 623 -3.86 40.25 -28.93
C VAL A 623 -2.70 41.08 -29.48
N GLU A 624 -1.62 40.41 -29.89
CA GLU A 624 -0.39 41.05 -30.32
C GLU A 624 0.08 40.48 -31.66
N LYS A 625 0.45 41.35 -32.63
CA LYS A 625 1.03 40.95 -33.93
C LYS A 625 0.16 39.99 -34.77
N CYS A 626 -1.14 39.94 -34.50
CA CYS A 626 -2.05 39.07 -35.22
C CYS A 626 -2.50 39.68 -36.56
N ARG A 627 -2.82 38.82 -37.53
CA ARG A 627 -3.32 39.19 -38.86
C ARG A 627 -4.74 38.68 -39.08
N PHE A 628 -5.67 39.57 -39.42
CA PHE A 628 -7.08 39.31 -39.68
C PHE A 628 -7.42 39.69 -41.11
N THR A 629 -7.42 38.73 -42.04
CA THR A 629 -7.50 39.05 -43.47
C THR A 629 -8.67 38.40 -44.19
N ASN A 630 -9.26 39.10 -45.15
CA ASN A 630 -10.28 38.54 -46.07
C ASN A 630 -11.45 37.81 -45.36
N ASN A 631 -11.82 38.22 -44.14
CA ASN A 631 -12.98 37.67 -43.43
C ASN A 631 -14.27 38.33 -43.93
N GLN A 632 -15.40 37.65 -43.82
CA GLN A 632 -16.67 38.11 -44.39
C GLN A 632 -17.41 39.16 -43.53
N GLU A 633 -16.92 39.43 -42.31
CA GLU A 633 -17.34 40.57 -41.48
C GLU A 633 -16.19 41.58 -41.26
N ALA A 634 -15.99 42.02 -40.01
CA ALA A 634 -14.88 42.87 -39.61
C ALA A 634 -13.62 42.04 -39.36
N GLY A 635 -12.43 42.64 -39.47
CA GLY A 635 -11.20 41.98 -39.03
C GLY A 635 -11.22 41.71 -37.52
N ILE A 636 -11.56 42.73 -36.75
CA ILE A 636 -11.73 42.69 -35.30
C ILE A 636 -13.14 43.15 -34.97
N PHE A 637 -13.88 42.38 -34.17
CA PHE A 637 -15.22 42.75 -33.72
C PHE A 637 -15.32 42.70 -32.20
N VAL A 638 -15.67 43.82 -31.55
CA VAL A 638 -15.79 43.93 -30.09
C VAL A 638 -17.19 44.44 -29.73
N PHE A 639 -17.92 43.74 -28.87
CA PHE A 639 -19.33 44.02 -28.63
C PHE A 639 -19.81 43.63 -27.22
N GLN A 640 -21.05 43.99 -26.88
CA GLN A 640 -21.75 43.57 -25.65
C GLN A 640 -21.02 43.82 -24.31
N GLY A 641 -20.30 44.95 -24.19
CA GLY A 641 -19.62 45.31 -22.96
C GLY A 641 -18.20 44.72 -22.83
N ALA A 642 -17.71 44.03 -23.86
CA ALA A 642 -16.36 43.50 -23.88
C ALA A 642 -15.28 44.59 -23.95
N SER A 643 -14.09 44.23 -23.51
CA SER A 643 -12.87 45.00 -23.72
C SER A 643 -11.88 44.18 -24.57
N GLY A 644 -10.59 44.39 -24.38
CA GLY A 644 -9.53 43.71 -25.12
C GLY A 644 -8.41 44.67 -25.46
N THR A 645 -7.20 44.16 -25.51
CA THR A 645 -6.01 44.92 -25.93
C THR A 645 -5.48 44.37 -27.24
N PHE A 646 -5.42 45.23 -28.26
CA PHE A 646 -4.95 44.89 -29.59
C PHE A 646 -3.73 45.74 -29.92
N THR A 647 -2.58 45.12 -30.08
CA THR A 647 -1.31 45.82 -30.33
C THR A 647 -0.61 45.27 -31.57
N ASP A 648 -0.11 46.16 -32.43
CA ASP A 648 0.65 45.80 -33.64
C ASP A 648 -0.08 44.78 -34.55
N CYS A 649 -1.42 44.78 -34.51
CA CYS A 649 -2.25 43.88 -35.31
C CYS A 649 -2.56 44.47 -36.69
N GLU A 650 -2.82 43.59 -37.66
CA GLU A 650 -3.21 43.98 -39.01
C GLU A 650 -4.59 43.39 -39.34
N ALA A 651 -5.50 44.23 -39.81
CA ALA A 651 -6.76 43.79 -40.41
C ALA A 651 -6.87 44.36 -41.83
N SER A 652 -6.90 43.47 -42.83
CA SER A 652 -6.83 43.86 -44.24
C SER A 652 -7.78 43.06 -45.14
N GLY A 653 -8.41 43.74 -46.10
CA GLY A 653 -9.27 43.09 -47.10
C GLY A 653 -10.54 42.44 -46.56
N ASN A 654 -10.90 42.71 -45.31
CA ASN A 654 -12.14 42.21 -44.69
C ASN A 654 -13.36 42.88 -45.36
N ALA A 655 -14.47 42.15 -45.47
CA ALA A 655 -15.62 42.59 -46.24
C ALA A 655 -16.20 43.91 -45.72
N TYR A 656 -16.26 44.08 -44.39
CA TYR A 656 -16.74 45.31 -43.76
C TYR A 656 -15.60 46.11 -43.16
N SER A 657 -15.50 46.19 -41.84
CA SER A 657 -14.61 47.13 -41.16
C SER A 657 -13.26 46.50 -40.78
N GLY A 658 -12.24 47.31 -40.56
CA GLY A 658 -10.98 46.84 -40.00
C GLY A 658 -11.18 46.41 -38.55
N ILE A 659 -11.74 47.31 -37.75
CA ILE A 659 -12.32 47.03 -36.44
C ILE A 659 -13.73 47.62 -36.33
N ASP A 660 -14.66 46.84 -35.78
CA ASP A 660 -16.02 47.21 -35.42
C ASP A 660 -16.21 47.12 -33.90
N VAL A 661 -16.64 48.21 -33.28
CA VAL A 661 -16.89 48.30 -31.83
C VAL A 661 -18.31 48.80 -31.58
N ARG A 662 -19.12 48.02 -30.89
CA ARG A 662 -20.53 48.35 -30.65
C ARG A 662 -21.01 48.06 -29.24
N ASP A 663 -22.21 48.54 -28.93
CA ASP A 663 -22.89 48.43 -27.64
C ASP A 663 -22.26 49.28 -26.52
N SER A 664 -23.10 49.80 -25.64
CA SER A 664 -22.68 50.56 -24.46
C SER A 664 -21.87 49.69 -23.50
N GLY A 665 -20.81 50.26 -22.93
CA GLY A 665 -19.88 49.56 -22.05
C GLY A 665 -18.71 48.88 -22.78
N THR A 666 -18.80 48.69 -24.10
CA THR A 666 -17.72 48.13 -24.91
C THR A 666 -16.58 49.15 -25.05
N ASN A 667 -15.37 48.76 -24.66
CA ASN A 667 -14.23 49.68 -24.52
C ASN A 667 -12.88 48.99 -24.73
N PRO A 668 -12.48 48.71 -25.99
CA PRO A 668 -11.17 48.11 -26.28
C PRO A 668 -10.03 49.13 -26.24
N THR A 669 -8.80 48.64 -26.06
CA THR A 669 -7.57 49.41 -26.30
C THR A 669 -6.89 48.92 -27.57
N VAL A 670 -6.63 49.82 -28.51
CA VAL A 670 -6.12 49.49 -29.84
C VAL A 670 -4.93 50.39 -30.16
N GLU A 671 -3.75 49.81 -30.29
CA GLU A 671 -2.50 50.55 -30.44
C GLU A 671 -1.62 50.01 -31.58
N LYS A 672 -1.10 50.92 -32.43
CA LYS A 672 -0.17 50.60 -33.53
C LYS A 672 -0.71 49.59 -34.55
N CYS A 673 -2.03 49.42 -34.61
CA CYS A 673 -2.67 48.52 -35.55
C CYS A 673 -2.80 49.15 -36.95
N ARG A 674 -2.91 48.29 -37.97
CA ARG A 674 -3.10 48.66 -39.37
C ARG A 674 -4.45 48.16 -39.85
N PHE A 675 -5.33 49.08 -40.26
CA PHE A 675 -6.65 48.77 -40.79
C PHE A 675 -6.72 49.19 -42.26
N MET A 676 -6.70 48.20 -43.15
CA MET A 676 -6.47 48.42 -44.57
C MET A 676 -7.54 47.78 -45.45
N ASP A 677 -7.81 48.39 -46.59
CA ASP A 677 -8.55 47.78 -47.70
C ASP A 677 -9.95 47.22 -47.35
N SER A 678 -10.60 47.76 -46.32
CA SER A 678 -11.99 47.49 -45.97
C SER A 678 -12.95 48.14 -46.98
N LYS A 679 -13.27 47.44 -48.08
CA LYS A 679 -13.96 48.05 -49.24
C LYS A 679 -15.45 48.35 -49.02
N LYS A 680 -16.13 47.70 -48.08
CA LYS A 680 -17.55 48.02 -47.76
C LYS A 680 -17.74 48.71 -46.42
N GLY A 681 -16.72 48.75 -45.55
CA GLY A 681 -16.81 49.30 -44.20
C GLY A 681 -15.76 50.37 -43.89
N SER A 682 -15.64 50.68 -42.60
CA SER A 682 -14.67 51.68 -42.13
C SER A 682 -13.38 51.01 -41.63
N GLY A 683 -12.24 51.69 -41.70
CA GLY A 683 -11.03 51.20 -41.01
C GLY A 683 -11.32 50.99 -39.52
N ILE A 684 -11.91 52.00 -38.88
CA ILE A 684 -12.44 51.96 -37.50
C ILE A 684 -13.91 52.38 -37.52
N TYR A 685 -14.80 51.52 -37.01
CA TYR A 685 -16.25 51.73 -36.94
C TYR A 685 -16.74 51.60 -35.49
N ILE A 686 -17.36 52.65 -34.93
CA ILE A 686 -17.76 52.70 -33.52
C ILE A 686 -19.20 53.19 -33.41
N TRP A 687 -20.09 52.45 -32.74
CA TRP A 687 -21.52 52.76 -32.71
C TRP A 687 -22.26 52.21 -31.48
N GLN A 688 -23.54 52.56 -31.33
CA GLN A 688 -24.41 52.10 -30.23
C GLN A 688 -23.90 52.41 -28.82
N GLY A 689 -23.25 53.56 -28.65
CA GLY A 689 -22.78 54.03 -27.34
C GLY A 689 -21.46 53.41 -26.89
N ALA A 690 -20.76 52.71 -27.79
CA ALA A 690 -19.43 52.18 -27.51
C ALA A 690 -18.38 53.29 -27.29
N SER A 691 -17.29 52.92 -26.63
CA SER A 691 -16.12 53.75 -26.44
C SER A 691 -14.88 53.00 -26.94
N GLY A 692 -13.72 53.23 -26.36
CA GLY A 692 -12.45 52.62 -26.75
C GLY A 692 -11.32 53.63 -26.81
N THR A 693 -10.10 53.15 -26.67
CA THR A 693 -8.90 53.96 -26.81
C THR A 693 -8.09 53.52 -28.02
N PHE A 694 -7.91 54.42 -28.98
CA PHE A 694 -7.25 54.15 -30.24
C PHE A 694 -6.01 55.03 -30.38
N ARG A 695 -4.83 54.42 -30.40
CA ARG A 695 -3.55 55.13 -30.44
C ARG A 695 -2.67 54.70 -31.62
N ASN A 696 -2.13 55.67 -32.35
CA ASN A 696 -1.08 55.45 -33.35
C ASN A 696 -1.44 54.40 -34.43
N ASN A 697 -2.72 54.24 -34.76
CA ASN A 697 -3.17 53.29 -35.77
C ASN A 697 -3.07 53.91 -37.18
N THR A 698 -2.79 53.06 -38.16
CA THR A 698 -2.72 53.45 -39.59
C THR A 698 -3.96 52.95 -40.33
N LEU A 699 -4.61 53.85 -41.06
CA LEU A 699 -5.86 53.57 -41.81
C LEU A 699 -5.63 53.92 -43.28
N SER A 700 -5.83 52.99 -44.20
CA SER A 700 -5.65 53.26 -45.63
C SER A 700 -6.49 52.37 -46.53
N GLY A 701 -6.95 52.88 -47.68
CA GLY A 701 -7.63 52.08 -48.70
C GLY A 701 -9.04 51.57 -48.31
N ASN A 702 -9.58 52.07 -47.19
CA ASN A 702 -10.91 51.74 -46.68
C ASN A 702 -12.00 52.62 -47.33
N ALA A 703 -13.26 52.18 -47.35
CA ALA A 703 -14.36 53.00 -47.86
C ALA A 703 -14.55 54.29 -47.03
N LYS A 704 -14.37 54.17 -45.71
CA LYS A 704 -14.16 55.29 -44.78
C LYS A 704 -12.99 54.93 -43.87
N ASN A 705 -12.13 55.88 -43.52
CA ASN A 705 -11.07 55.55 -42.56
C ASN A 705 -11.61 55.46 -41.13
N TRP A 706 -12.49 56.38 -40.73
CA TRP A 706 -12.97 56.50 -39.36
C TRP A 706 -14.46 56.89 -39.34
N TYR A 707 -15.28 56.17 -38.57
CA TYR A 707 -16.69 56.48 -38.34
C TYR A 707 -17.08 56.25 -36.89
N VAL A 708 -17.84 57.19 -36.33
CA VAL A 708 -18.37 57.16 -34.96
C VAL A 708 -19.83 57.60 -35.02
N GLU A 709 -20.74 56.77 -34.54
CA GLU A 709 -22.17 57.13 -34.39
C GLU A 709 -22.39 58.07 -33.20
N ASP A 710 -23.37 58.97 -33.33
CA ASP A 710 -23.80 59.85 -32.25
C ASP A 710 -24.11 59.07 -30.96
N GLY A 711 -23.54 59.52 -29.85
CA GLY A 711 -23.63 58.87 -28.54
C GLY A 711 -22.44 57.95 -28.21
N SER A 712 -21.58 57.63 -29.17
CA SER A 712 -20.33 56.90 -28.94
C SER A 712 -19.18 57.86 -28.59
N SER A 713 -18.22 57.42 -27.77
CA SER A 713 -17.23 58.33 -27.17
C SER A 713 -15.79 57.77 -27.13
N PRO A 714 -15.16 57.52 -28.29
CA PRO A 714 -13.81 56.99 -28.34
C PRO A 714 -12.74 58.04 -28.02
N VAL A 715 -11.63 57.59 -27.44
CA VAL A 715 -10.40 58.37 -27.29
C VAL A 715 -9.51 58.14 -28.51
N ARG A 716 -9.16 59.21 -29.22
CA ARG A 716 -8.33 59.17 -30.43
C ARG A 716 -7.01 59.91 -30.22
N VAL A 717 -5.87 59.21 -30.34
CA VAL A 717 -4.53 59.82 -30.20
C VAL A 717 -3.60 59.35 -31.32
N GLY A 718 -2.99 60.27 -32.07
CA GLY A 718 -1.90 59.94 -33.01
C GLY A 718 -2.26 59.04 -34.22
N ASN A 719 -3.55 58.76 -34.48
CA ASN A 719 -3.97 57.90 -35.60
C ASN A 719 -3.85 58.62 -36.95
N THR A 720 -3.25 57.97 -37.94
CA THR A 720 -2.95 58.52 -39.27
C THR A 720 -3.87 57.91 -40.34
N PRO A 721 -4.89 58.64 -40.82
CA PRO A 721 -5.63 58.27 -42.02
C PRO A 721 -4.82 58.68 -43.26
N ASN A 722 -4.44 57.72 -44.10
CA ASN A 722 -3.86 57.95 -45.41
C ASN A 722 -4.92 57.68 -46.48
N GLY A 723 -5.42 58.74 -47.11
CA GLY A 723 -6.52 58.70 -48.09
C GLY A 723 -7.71 59.51 -47.61
#